data_AF-A0A7S4I9H6-F1
#
_entry.id   AF-A0A7S4I9H6-F1
#
_cell.length_a   1.000
_cell.length_b   1.000
_cell.length_c   1.000
_cell.angle_alpha   90.00
_cell.angle_beta   90.00
_cell.angle_gamma   90.00
#
_symmetry.space_group_name_H-M   'P 1'
#
loop_
_entity.id
_entity.type
_entity.pdbx_description
1 polymer ?
#
loop_
_entity_poly.entity_id
_entity_poly.type
_entity_poly.pdbx_seq_one_letter_code
_entity_poly.pdbx_strand_id
1 'polypeptide(L)'
;MTTKAGKQYKEKLLKHLLSSDWREALEGEFNKDYFNKLCDNLANEEASSEIFPPIEHVFEAFNFTPLSSVRVVIIGQDPYHDDNQAHGLCFSVQPGIKVPPSLRNMYKELEGDISDFKTPSHGYLLSWAKQGILMLNATLTVRPHKANSHKTFGWLKFTDFVISYLNKAKSNVVFALWGGFAQKIGKKVDRKKHIVLETAHPSPLSVTKWRGCKVFSKINQKLEEKGQEVIDWKLPDNPELEVPINPHIGKSANSSAQPETDEANEGNLSEDEAAAMKSEESGSDVEMESSDEETDYEQMRVPELRACCKERGLPSSGRKAELISRLQSKSTLGKRTNEDAALDKTDTPAKKQRTETESKPATVADSSNHILGSFTEDDIKSHMKIVSWNVAGWKSVTSKGFKDYVSQENPDVICLQETKIAPTAVPDDYLSGYHKYFSIGSKPGYAGTGVFTKKEPLSVTYGIGMEEHDDEGRVITCEYDEFYLITSYIPNSGRKLVRLDYRMQWDKDFFAYLKKLDEQKPIVWCGDLNVAHKEIDLTNPKTNKKNAGFTVEERESFGKFLDSGFVDLYRHHFPEEKNCYTYWSYFRAARSKNIGWRLDYFIVSQRFIDNFSTYKRAADVLGSDHCPIVTSLVPTIPERAKSATK
;
A
#
# COMPACT_ATOMS: atom_id res chain seq x y z
N MET A 1 -15.32 21.60 -8.45
CA MET A 1 -14.98 22.69 -7.48
C MET A 1 -14.74 22.06 -6.11
N THR A 2 -14.20 22.78 -5.12
CA THR A 2 -14.08 22.26 -3.74
C THR A 2 -15.45 21.90 -3.16
N THR A 3 -15.58 20.74 -2.53
CA THR A 3 -16.82 20.28 -1.90
C THR A 3 -17.15 21.08 -0.63
N LYS A 4 -18.39 20.98 -0.13
CA LYS A 4 -18.76 21.55 1.19
C LYS A 4 -17.95 20.90 2.31
N ALA A 5 -17.81 19.58 2.30
CA ALA A 5 -17.06 18.83 3.30
C ALA A 5 -15.56 19.21 3.29
N GLY A 6 -14.93 19.31 2.12
CA GLY A 6 -13.53 19.73 1.99
C GLY A 6 -13.28 21.17 2.43
N LYS A 7 -14.25 22.09 2.27
CA LYS A 7 -14.18 23.44 2.86
C LYS A 7 -14.22 23.40 4.39
N GLN A 8 -15.19 22.68 4.96
CA GLN A 8 -15.31 22.52 6.42
C GLN A 8 -14.09 21.81 7.02
N TYR A 9 -13.54 20.81 6.33
CA TYR A 9 -12.29 20.15 6.73
C TYR A 9 -11.09 21.11 6.64
N LYS A 10 -10.99 21.94 5.58
CA LYS A 10 -9.96 22.98 5.47
C LYS A 10 -10.04 23.98 6.63
N GLU A 11 -11.25 24.42 7.01
CA GLU A 11 -11.46 25.33 8.14
C GLU A 11 -11.07 24.67 9.48
N LYS A 12 -11.51 23.42 9.72
CA LYS A 12 -11.15 22.58 10.87
C LYS A 12 -9.62 22.42 10.96
N LEU A 13 -8.97 21.97 9.89
CA LEU A 13 -7.53 21.76 9.78
C LEU A 13 -6.73 23.06 10.02
N LEU A 14 -7.08 24.15 9.33
CA LEU A 14 -6.37 25.43 9.45
C LEU A 14 -6.60 26.14 10.78
N LYS A 15 -7.59 25.74 11.60
CA LYS A 15 -7.69 26.18 12.99
C LYS A 15 -6.44 25.80 13.81
N HIS A 16 -5.83 24.65 13.52
CA HIS A 16 -4.76 24.07 14.32
C HIS A 16 -3.32 24.47 13.91
N LEU A 17 -3.14 25.29 12.87
CA LEU A 17 -1.84 25.93 12.58
C LEU A 17 -1.65 27.17 13.47
N LEU A 18 -1.15 27.01 14.68
CA LEU A 18 -1.14 28.07 15.69
C LEU A 18 -0.04 29.14 15.45
N SER A 19 1.08 28.80 14.81
CA SER A 19 2.13 29.78 14.50
C SER A 19 1.67 30.79 13.44
N SER A 20 1.74 32.08 13.79
CA SER A 20 1.36 33.20 12.92
C SER A 20 2.31 33.38 11.73
N ASP A 21 3.61 33.23 11.96
CA ASP A 21 4.64 33.35 10.92
C ASP A 21 4.59 32.22 9.88
N TRP A 22 4.15 31.01 10.26
CA TRP A 22 3.79 29.98 9.29
C TRP A 22 2.43 30.21 8.62
N ARG A 23 1.42 30.74 9.32
CA ARG A 23 0.13 31.10 8.67
C ARG A 23 0.35 32.07 7.51
N GLU A 24 1.08 33.16 7.75
CA GLU A 24 1.39 34.18 6.75
C GLU A 24 2.19 33.58 5.57
N ALA A 25 3.25 32.84 5.86
CA ALA A 25 4.10 32.22 4.83
C ALA A 25 3.39 31.17 3.96
N LEU A 26 2.29 30.58 4.44
CA LEU A 26 1.59 29.46 3.80
C LEU A 26 0.18 29.81 3.28
N GLU A 27 -0.35 31.01 3.57
CA GLU A 27 -1.69 31.45 3.15
C GLU A 27 -1.95 31.26 1.65
N GLY A 28 -1.00 31.74 0.83
CA GLY A 28 -1.04 31.59 -0.63
C GLY A 28 -0.93 30.14 -1.12
N GLU A 29 -0.51 29.20 -0.29
CA GLU A 29 -0.49 27.77 -0.61
C GLU A 29 -1.84 27.10 -0.30
N PHE A 30 -2.44 27.43 0.85
CA PHE A 30 -3.74 26.88 1.27
C PHE A 30 -4.88 27.17 0.30
N ASN A 31 -4.78 28.27 -0.46
CA ASN A 31 -5.83 28.69 -1.39
C ASN A 31 -5.73 28.06 -2.79
N LYS A 32 -4.65 27.31 -3.09
CA LYS A 32 -4.48 26.63 -4.38
C LYS A 32 -5.38 25.39 -4.52
N ASP A 33 -5.82 25.13 -5.75
CA ASP A 33 -6.71 24.00 -6.09
C ASP A 33 -6.27 22.64 -5.57
N TYR A 34 -4.96 22.38 -5.55
CA TYR A 34 -4.44 21.11 -5.07
C TYR A 34 -4.57 20.96 -3.54
N PHE A 35 -4.50 22.05 -2.77
CA PHE A 35 -4.70 22.04 -1.32
C PHE A 35 -6.20 21.97 -0.99
N ASN A 36 -7.04 22.63 -1.79
CA ASN A 36 -8.49 22.45 -1.71
C ASN A 36 -8.89 20.98 -1.98
N LYS A 37 -8.36 20.37 -3.06
CA LYS A 37 -8.54 18.93 -3.37
C LYS A 37 -7.92 18.00 -2.32
N LEU A 38 -6.86 18.41 -1.63
CA LEU A 38 -6.28 17.69 -0.49
C LEU A 38 -7.27 17.61 0.66
N CYS A 39 -7.92 18.73 1.02
CA CYS A 39 -8.96 18.74 2.04
C CYS A 39 -10.24 18.00 1.62
N ASP A 40 -10.62 18.02 0.33
CA ASP A 40 -11.70 17.16 -0.19
C ASP A 40 -11.37 15.67 0.03
N ASN A 41 -10.14 15.25 -0.27
CA ASN A 41 -9.69 13.86 -0.06
C ASN A 41 -9.65 13.48 1.43
N LEU A 42 -9.17 14.36 2.31
CA LEU A 42 -9.14 14.08 3.75
C LEU A 42 -10.53 14.07 4.39
N ALA A 43 -11.48 14.88 3.92
CA ALA A 43 -12.87 14.83 4.38
C ALA A 43 -13.55 13.49 4.02
N ASN A 44 -13.31 12.99 2.80
CA ASN A 44 -13.82 11.70 2.35
C ASN A 44 -13.14 10.51 3.08
N GLU A 45 -11.88 10.66 3.45
CA GLU A 45 -11.15 9.68 4.26
C GLU A 45 -11.67 9.68 5.71
N GLU A 46 -11.83 10.84 6.37
CA GLU A 46 -12.36 10.98 7.74
C GLU A 46 -13.78 10.39 7.90
N ALA A 47 -14.58 10.40 6.83
CA ALA A 47 -15.91 9.79 6.79
C ALA A 47 -15.91 8.24 6.68
N SER A 48 -14.75 7.60 6.46
CA SER A 48 -14.66 6.15 6.24
C SER A 48 -13.48 5.45 6.96
N SER A 49 -12.57 6.22 7.55
CA SER A 49 -11.44 5.77 8.33
C SER A 49 -10.98 6.86 9.29
N GLU A 50 -10.44 6.46 10.43
CA GLU A 50 -9.59 7.33 11.24
C GLU A 50 -8.34 7.76 10.44
N ILE A 51 -7.81 8.94 10.80
CA ILE A 51 -6.62 9.57 10.21
C ILE A 51 -5.62 9.85 11.33
N PHE A 52 -4.36 9.47 11.12
CA PHE A 52 -3.26 9.77 12.03
C PHE A 52 -2.30 10.84 11.47
N PRO A 53 -1.76 11.74 12.30
CA PRO A 53 -2.19 11.97 13.68
C PRO A 53 -3.61 12.59 13.70
N PRO A 54 -4.29 12.63 14.86
CA PRO A 54 -5.49 13.46 15.05
C PRO A 54 -5.28 14.89 14.53
N ILE A 55 -6.35 15.49 14.00
CA ILE A 55 -6.29 16.70 13.16
C ILE A 55 -5.65 17.91 13.89
N GLU A 56 -5.80 17.97 15.21
CA GLU A 56 -5.19 18.96 16.09
C GLU A 56 -3.66 18.91 16.10
N HIS A 57 -3.07 17.73 15.87
CA HIS A 57 -1.62 17.51 15.87
C HIS A 57 -0.99 17.61 14.47
N VAL A 58 -1.77 17.68 13.38
CA VAL A 58 -1.27 17.64 11.99
C VAL A 58 -0.26 18.76 11.67
N PHE A 59 -0.34 19.89 12.37
CA PHE A 59 0.58 21.01 12.23
C PHE A 59 1.57 21.19 13.40
N GLU A 60 1.73 20.24 14.32
CA GLU A 60 2.61 20.40 15.49
C GLU A 60 4.07 20.73 15.14
N ALA A 61 4.60 20.20 14.04
CA ALA A 61 5.94 20.54 13.57
C ALA A 61 6.12 22.05 13.29
N PHE A 62 5.06 22.72 12.81
CA PHE A 62 5.02 24.16 12.55
C PHE A 62 4.73 24.96 13.83
N ASN A 63 3.88 24.42 14.71
CA ASN A 63 3.49 25.09 15.96
C ASN A 63 4.63 25.14 16.97
N PHE A 64 5.37 24.03 17.12
CA PHE A 64 6.53 23.95 18.03
C PHE A 64 7.83 24.45 17.40
N THR A 65 7.88 24.60 16.07
CA THR A 65 8.99 25.27 15.37
C THR A 65 8.46 26.42 14.50
N PRO A 66 8.10 27.58 15.09
CA PRO A 66 7.73 28.78 14.35
C PRO A 66 8.74 29.12 13.24
N LEU A 67 8.28 29.68 12.12
CA LEU A 67 9.11 29.91 10.94
C LEU A 67 10.39 30.68 11.29
N SER A 68 10.27 31.69 12.16
CA SER A 68 11.35 32.48 12.74
C SER A 68 12.45 31.65 13.40
N SER A 69 12.11 30.65 14.23
CA SER A 69 13.08 29.85 15.01
C SER A 69 13.73 28.68 14.24
N VAL A 70 13.22 28.32 13.05
CA VAL A 70 13.80 27.22 12.23
C VAL A 70 15.29 27.46 11.95
N ARG A 71 16.14 26.62 12.57
CA ARG A 71 17.60 26.52 12.37
C ARG A 71 18.03 25.14 11.84
N VAL A 72 17.29 24.08 12.13
CA VAL A 72 17.50 22.72 11.58
C VAL A 72 16.20 22.21 10.94
N VAL A 73 16.31 21.37 9.91
CA VAL A 73 15.18 20.66 9.29
C VAL A 73 15.50 19.17 9.21
N ILE A 74 14.62 18.33 9.76
CA ILE A 74 14.65 16.86 9.65
C ILE A 74 13.41 16.43 8.86
N ILE A 75 13.57 15.53 7.88
CA ILE A 75 12.48 15.12 6.99
C ILE A 75 12.13 13.65 7.18
N GLY A 76 10.96 13.37 7.74
CA GLY A 76 10.31 12.06 7.74
C GLY A 76 9.48 11.83 6.47
N GLN A 77 9.03 10.58 6.28
CA GLN A 77 8.25 10.18 5.10
C GLN A 77 6.74 10.42 5.30
N ASP A 78 6.23 9.95 6.43
CA ASP A 78 4.84 10.01 6.90
C ASP A 78 4.84 9.75 8.42
N PRO A 79 3.77 10.11 9.16
CA PRO A 79 3.69 9.87 10.59
C PRO A 79 3.68 8.38 10.90
N TYR A 80 4.01 7.99 12.13
CA TYR A 80 3.78 6.62 12.57
C TYR A 80 2.29 6.25 12.46
N HIS A 81 2.01 5.04 12.00
CA HIS A 81 0.68 4.64 11.55
C HIS A 81 -0.06 3.71 12.50
N ASP A 82 0.52 3.32 13.64
CA ASP A 82 -0.18 2.48 14.61
C ASP A 82 -0.77 3.32 15.74
N ASP A 83 -1.73 2.74 16.44
CA ASP A 83 -2.64 3.43 17.35
C ASP A 83 -1.90 4.25 18.43
N ASN A 84 -2.35 5.48 18.64
CA ASN A 84 -1.80 6.46 19.59
C ASN A 84 -0.31 6.84 19.39
N GLN A 85 0.35 6.44 18.30
CA GLN A 85 1.77 6.73 18.10
C GLN A 85 2.04 8.18 17.66
N ALA A 86 1.38 8.66 16.61
CA ALA A 86 1.76 9.91 15.94
C ALA A 86 1.16 11.17 16.55
N HIS A 87 1.97 12.23 16.60
CA HIS A 87 1.57 13.60 16.97
C HIS A 87 2.20 14.66 16.02
N GLY A 88 2.21 14.38 14.72
CA GLY A 88 2.65 15.34 13.69
C GLY A 88 4.17 15.53 13.53
N LEU A 89 4.96 15.47 14.61
CA LEU A 89 6.43 15.45 14.53
C LEU A 89 6.95 14.19 13.83
N CYS A 90 7.99 14.32 13.00
CA CYS A 90 8.64 13.15 12.39
C CYS A 90 9.56 12.43 13.39
N PHE A 91 9.71 11.10 13.22
CA PHE A 91 10.49 10.19 14.09
C PHE A 91 10.07 10.10 15.58
N SER A 92 9.24 11.01 16.08
CA SER A 92 8.69 11.07 17.45
C SER A 92 7.41 10.23 17.64
N VAL A 93 7.16 9.77 18.86
CA VAL A 93 5.89 9.17 19.31
C VAL A 93 5.45 9.73 20.67
N GLN A 94 4.15 9.66 20.97
CA GLN A 94 3.58 10.10 22.25
C GLN A 94 4.24 9.42 23.49
N PRO A 95 4.12 10.01 24.70
CA PRO A 95 4.45 9.34 25.97
C PRO A 95 3.76 7.97 26.12
N GLY A 96 4.37 7.08 26.91
CA GLY A 96 3.91 5.69 27.08
C GLY A 96 4.11 4.76 25.86
N ILE A 97 4.28 5.30 24.64
CA ILE A 97 4.47 4.50 23.43
C ILE A 97 5.87 3.87 23.38
N LYS A 98 5.90 2.57 23.10
CA LYS A 98 7.13 1.78 22.94
C LYS A 98 8.02 2.34 21.81
N VAL A 99 9.22 2.80 22.19
CA VAL A 99 10.21 3.43 21.29
C VAL A 99 10.39 2.66 19.96
N PRO A 100 10.02 3.24 18.80
CA PRO A 100 10.04 2.53 17.53
C PRO A 100 11.43 2.06 17.06
N PRO A 101 11.53 1.08 16.14
CA PRO A 101 12.82 0.55 15.68
C PRO A 101 13.77 1.58 15.07
N SER A 102 13.25 2.62 14.40
CA SER A 102 14.06 3.71 13.86
C SER A 102 14.62 4.61 14.97
N LEU A 103 13.76 5.02 15.91
CA LEU A 103 14.16 5.90 17.01
C LEU A 103 15.18 5.23 17.95
N ARG A 104 15.04 3.92 18.23
CA ARG A 104 16.05 3.14 18.96
C ARG A 104 17.42 3.06 18.26
N ASN A 105 17.49 3.28 16.95
CA ASN A 105 18.78 3.40 16.24
C ASN A 105 19.31 4.84 16.23
N MET A 106 18.45 5.85 16.39
CA MET A 106 18.89 7.24 16.61
C MET A 106 19.50 7.39 18.01
N TYR A 107 18.86 6.86 19.04
CA TYR A 107 19.40 6.85 20.41
C TYR A 107 20.75 6.12 20.49
N LYS A 108 20.89 4.96 19.83
CA LYS A 108 22.17 4.22 19.73
C LYS A 108 23.26 4.91 18.92
N GLU A 109 22.92 5.92 18.13
CA GLU A 109 23.90 6.77 17.47
C GLU A 109 24.29 7.93 18.39
N LEU A 110 23.32 8.54 19.07
CA LEU A 110 23.54 9.58 20.09
C LEU A 110 24.45 9.08 21.23
N GLU A 111 24.25 7.86 21.73
CA GLU A 111 25.13 7.20 22.71
C GLU A 111 26.62 7.12 22.28
N GLY A 112 26.91 7.14 20.98
CA GLY A 112 28.27 7.13 20.42
C GLY A 112 28.74 8.46 19.81
N ASP A 113 27.90 9.49 19.84
CA ASP A 113 28.09 10.78 19.16
C ASP A 113 28.09 11.98 20.12
N ILE A 114 27.27 11.93 21.18
CA ILE A 114 27.10 12.97 22.19
C ILE A 114 27.48 12.39 23.56
N SER A 115 28.57 12.87 24.15
CA SER A 115 29.26 12.23 25.30
C SER A 115 28.47 12.18 26.61
N ASP A 116 27.45 13.01 26.76
CA ASP A 116 26.59 13.11 27.96
C ASP A 116 25.11 12.74 27.67
N PHE A 117 24.83 12.18 26.49
CA PHE A 117 23.51 11.65 26.17
C PHE A 117 23.23 10.33 26.90
N LYS A 118 22.00 10.19 27.41
CA LYS A 118 21.47 8.94 27.97
C LYS A 118 20.20 8.58 27.19
N THR A 119 20.07 7.31 26.80
CA THR A 119 18.84 6.81 26.15
C THR A 119 17.66 6.87 27.12
N PRO A 120 16.59 7.63 26.80
CA PRO A 120 15.40 7.69 27.64
C PRO A 120 14.48 6.49 27.44
N SER A 121 13.51 6.33 28.33
CA SER A 121 12.47 5.28 28.28
C SER A 121 11.40 5.50 27.20
N HIS A 122 11.21 6.75 26.76
CA HIS A 122 10.12 7.20 25.88
C HIS A 122 10.61 7.62 24.48
N GLY A 123 9.67 7.90 23.57
CA GLY A 123 9.97 8.27 22.17
C GLY A 123 9.57 9.69 21.76
N TYR A 124 9.33 10.58 22.72
CA TYR A 124 8.72 11.91 22.53
C TYR A 124 9.78 12.99 22.37
N LEU A 125 9.89 13.59 21.19
CA LEU A 125 11.00 14.47 20.77
C LEU A 125 10.61 15.96 20.78
N LEU A 126 9.66 16.35 21.64
CA LEU A 126 9.15 17.73 21.69
C LEU A 126 10.24 18.76 22.05
N SER A 127 11.17 18.42 22.96
CA SER A 127 12.29 19.29 23.35
C SER A 127 13.18 19.66 22.16
N TRP A 128 13.32 18.77 21.18
CA TRP A 128 14.08 19.02 19.95
C TRP A 128 13.35 20.01 19.03
N ALA A 129 12.03 19.87 18.87
CA ALA A 129 11.24 20.80 18.05
C ALA A 129 11.24 22.22 18.65
N LYS A 130 11.01 22.34 19.96
CA LYS A 130 11.12 23.60 20.73
C LYS A 130 12.47 24.30 20.51
N GLN A 131 13.54 23.52 20.32
CA GLN A 131 14.90 23.99 20.00
C GLN A 131 15.12 24.37 18.51
N GLY A 132 14.09 24.73 17.75
CA GLY A 132 14.27 25.23 16.37
C GLY A 132 14.52 24.14 15.32
N ILE A 133 14.19 22.88 15.63
CA ILE A 133 14.31 21.74 14.71
C ILE A 133 12.95 21.43 14.08
N LEU A 134 12.76 21.82 12.82
CA LEU A 134 11.54 21.51 12.08
C LEU A 134 11.50 20.02 11.73
N MET A 135 10.81 19.24 12.57
CA MET A 135 10.64 17.78 12.43
C MET A 135 9.49 17.44 11.47
N LEU A 136 9.68 17.72 10.18
CA LEU A 136 8.62 17.68 9.16
C LEU A 136 8.39 16.28 8.59
N ASN A 137 7.16 15.77 8.61
CA ASN A 137 6.76 14.62 7.80
C ASN A 137 6.38 15.08 6.38
N ALA A 138 6.91 14.46 5.32
CA ALA A 138 6.64 14.85 3.93
C ALA A 138 5.20 14.53 3.47
N THR A 139 4.55 13.54 4.08
CA THR A 139 3.09 13.40 4.10
C THR A 139 2.65 13.74 5.52
N LEU A 140 1.79 14.73 5.76
CA LEU A 140 1.45 15.12 7.14
C LEU A 140 0.39 14.24 7.81
N THR A 141 -0.28 13.36 7.05
CA THR A 141 -1.28 12.42 7.57
C THR A 141 -1.11 11.02 6.96
N VAL A 142 -1.53 10.00 7.68
CA VAL A 142 -1.57 8.58 7.27
C VAL A 142 -2.86 7.92 7.78
N ARG A 143 -3.15 6.71 7.33
CA ARG A 143 -4.27 5.86 7.79
C ARG A 143 -3.73 4.82 8.77
N PRO A 144 -4.48 4.43 9.82
CA PRO A 144 -4.12 3.33 10.71
C PRO A 144 -3.58 2.09 9.98
N HIS A 145 -2.44 1.59 10.48
CA HIS A 145 -1.64 0.46 10.00
C HIS A 145 -1.22 0.50 8.51
N LYS A 146 -1.33 1.66 7.83
CA LYS A 146 -1.17 1.76 6.37
C LYS A 146 -0.28 2.93 5.97
N ALA A 147 1.03 2.75 6.21
CA ALA A 147 2.09 3.64 5.77
C ALA A 147 1.85 4.20 4.35
N ASN A 148 2.05 5.51 4.19
CA ASN A 148 1.97 6.25 2.94
C ASN A 148 0.60 6.21 2.24
N SER A 149 -0.50 5.99 2.98
CA SER A 149 -1.86 6.03 2.43
C SER A 149 -2.17 7.35 1.70
N HIS A 150 -1.90 8.49 2.33
CA HIS A 150 -2.31 9.82 1.83
C HIS A 150 -1.22 10.52 0.99
N LYS A 151 -0.19 9.77 0.55
CA LYS A 151 0.94 10.30 -0.26
C LYS A 151 0.49 11.02 -1.54
N THR A 152 -0.65 10.61 -2.09
CA THR A 152 -1.24 11.14 -3.33
C THR A 152 -2.22 12.29 -3.09
N PHE A 153 -2.63 12.57 -1.84
CA PHE A 153 -3.68 13.55 -1.55
C PHE A 153 -3.25 14.99 -1.83
N GLY A 154 -1.93 15.25 -1.80
CA GLY A 154 -1.33 16.55 -2.12
C GLY A 154 -0.24 16.98 -1.13
N TRP A 155 -0.12 16.33 0.03
CA TRP A 155 0.83 16.72 1.08
C TRP A 155 2.27 16.86 0.59
N LEU A 156 2.76 15.94 -0.24
CA LEU A 156 4.11 16.02 -0.81
C LEU A 156 4.38 17.33 -1.57
N LYS A 157 3.35 17.94 -2.20
CA LYS A 157 3.47 19.23 -2.88
C LYS A 157 3.44 20.41 -1.89
N PHE A 158 2.66 20.30 -0.82
CA PHE A 158 2.66 21.27 0.28
C PHE A 158 4.00 21.30 1.02
N THR A 159 4.55 20.14 1.40
CA THR A 159 5.86 20.08 2.04
C THR A 159 6.99 20.43 1.08
N ASP A 160 6.84 20.14 -0.22
CA ASP A 160 7.76 20.66 -1.23
C ASP A 160 7.76 22.20 -1.24
N PHE A 161 6.59 22.85 -1.19
CA PHE A 161 6.51 24.30 -1.02
C PHE A 161 7.19 24.79 0.28
N VAL A 162 6.94 24.15 1.42
CA VAL A 162 7.60 24.50 2.71
C VAL A 162 9.14 24.50 2.58
N ILE A 163 9.71 23.45 1.98
CA ILE A 163 11.16 23.36 1.75
C ILE A 163 11.65 24.41 0.74
N SER A 164 10.88 24.70 -0.33
CA SER A 164 11.19 25.81 -1.26
C SER A 164 11.16 27.17 -0.56
N TYR A 165 10.20 27.39 0.34
CA TYR A 165 10.03 28.64 1.07
C TYR A 165 11.21 28.87 2.01
N LEU A 166 11.57 27.88 2.84
CA LEU A 166 12.74 27.96 3.74
C LEU A 166 14.03 28.24 2.97
N ASN A 167 14.23 27.54 1.84
CA ASN A 167 15.39 27.73 0.95
C ASN A 167 15.45 29.15 0.35
N LYS A 168 14.31 29.84 0.20
CA LYS A 168 14.25 31.24 -0.25
C LYS A 168 14.40 32.23 0.92
N ALA A 169 13.68 32.02 2.02
CA ALA A 169 13.48 33.01 3.09
C ALA A 169 14.56 32.99 4.19
N LYS A 170 15.16 31.84 4.51
CA LYS A 170 16.22 31.71 5.53
C LYS A 170 17.60 31.54 4.91
N SER A 171 18.66 31.70 5.71
CA SER A 171 20.05 31.32 5.39
C SER A 171 20.62 30.50 6.55
N ASN A 172 21.75 29.82 6.36
CA ASN A 172 22.48 29.03 7.36
C ASN A 172 21.73 27.83 7.98
N VAL A 173 20.45 27.61 7.68
CA VAL A 173 19.67 26.44 8.14
C VAL A 173 20.38 25.13 7.76
N VAL A 174 20.42 24.19 8.72
CA VAL A 174 20.98 22.84 8.54
C VAL A 174 19.88 21.86 8.12
N PHE A 175 19.95 21.33 6.89
CA PHE A 175 19.04 20.28 6.42
C PHE A 175 19.67 18.90 6.67
N ALA A 176 19.10 18.14 7.60
CA ALA A 176 19.54 16.81 7.97
C ALA A 176 18.74 15.75 7.17
N LEU A 177 19.35 15.24 6.10
CA LEU A 177 18.68 14.42 5.08
C LEU A 177 19.01 12.94 5.27
N TRP A 178 18.20 12.28 6.10
CA TRP A 178 18.40 10.89 6.50
C TRP A 178 17.82 9.93 5.45
N GLY A 179 18.70 9.35 4.65
CA GLY A 179 18.37 8.38 3.60
C GLY A 179 17.82 8.98 2.31
N GLY A 180 17.72 8.13 1.29
CA GLY A 180 17.42 8.53 -0.10
C GLY A 180 16.07 9.22 -0.33
N PHE A 181 15.13 9.12 0.62
CA PHE A 181 13.85 9.83 0.55
C PHE A 181 14.02 11.31 0.89
N ALA A 182 14.54 11.62 2.08
CA ALA A 182 14.85 12.99 2.51
C ALA A 182 15.86 13.66 1.56
N GLN A 183 16.90 12.94 1.14
CA GLN A 183 17.88 13.39 0.15
C GLN A 183 17.22 13.78 -1.18
N LYS A 184 16.19 13.06 -1.64
CA LYS A 184 15.45 13.40 -2.87
C LYS A 184 14.72 14.74 -2.73
N ILE A 185 14.07 14.99 -1.59
CA ILE A 185 13.33 16.23 -1.32
C ILE A 185 14.31 17.42 -1.19
N GLY A 186 15.41 17.24 -0.47
CA GLY A 186 16.41 18.28 -0.26
C GLY A 186 17.34 18.57 -1.46
N LYS A 187 17.21 17.89 -2.60
CA LYS A 187 18.06 18.12 -3.80
C LYS A 187 18.09 19.56 -4.30
N LYS A 188 17.03 20.32 -4.04
CA LYS A 188 16.85 21.72 -4.49
C LYS A 188 17.35 22.76 -3.48
N VAL A 189 17.83 22.33 -2.31
CA VAL A 189 18.36 23.23 -1.27
C VAL A 189 19.70 23.80 -1.74
N ASP A 190 19.84 25.12 -1.69
CA ASP A 190 21.06 25.82 -2.09
C ASP A 190 22.18 25.58 -1.08
N ARG A 191 23.11 24.69 -1.43
CA ARG A 191 24.27 24.32 -0.62
C ARG A 191 25.30 25.45 -0.43
N LYS A 192 25.16 26.60 -1.10
CA LYS A 192 25.96 27.81 -0.81
C LYS A 192 25.35 28.63 0.33
N LYS A 193 24.03 28.57 0.48
CA LYS A 193 23.22 29.35 1.43
C LYS A 193 22.87 28.57 2.70
N HIS A 194 22.85 27.25 2.61
CA HIS A 194 22.42 26.30 3.65
C HIS A 194 23.42 25.17 3.82
N ILE A 195 23.50 24.62 5.03
CA ILE A 195 24.24 23.39 5.29
C ILE A 195 23.31 22.21 4.96
N VAL A 196 23.83 21.19 4.29
CA VAL A 196 23.10 19.94 4.06
C VAL A 196 23.95 18.76 4.50
N LEU A 197 23.43 17.97 5.44
CA LEU A 197 24.08 16.80 6.00
C LEU A 197 23.32 15.55 5.57
N GLU A 198 23.95 14.73 4.73
CA GLU A 198 23.34 13.52 4.15
C GLU A 198 23.93 12.26 4.79
N THR A 199 23.06 11.38 5.29
CA THR A 199 23.44 10.09 5.90
C THR A 199 22.44 9.00 5.48
N ALA A 200 22.62 7.76 5.94
CA ALA A 200 21.62 6.71 5.78
C ALA A 200 20.30 7.03 6.50
N HIS A 201 19.29 6.16 6.38
CA HIS A 201 18.10 6.24 7.22
C HIS A 201 18.32 5.42 8.51
N PRO A 202 17.83 5.86 9.69
CA PRO A 202 17.93 5.10 10.94
C PRO A 202 17.10 3.80 10.99
N SER A 203 16.52 3.34 9.88
CA SER A 203 15.68 2.12 9.89
C SER A 203 16.53 0.84 9.94
N PRO A 204 15.98 -0.29 10.44
CA PRO A 204 16.68 -1.57 10.47
C PRO A 204 17.27 -2.03 9.12
N LEU A 205 16.68 -1.58 8.00
CA LEU A 205 17.13 -1.89 6.64
C LEU A 205 18.43 -1.17 6.22
N SER A 206 18.84 -0.12 6.92
CA SER A 206 20.08 0.63 6.62
C SER A 206 20.92 0.96 7.86
N VAL A 207 20.63 0.34 9.01
CA VAL A 207 21.32 0.60 10.29
C VAL A 207 22.85 0.43 10.21
N THR A 208 23.35 -0.49 9.38
CA THR A 208 24.79 -0.70 9.14
C THR A 208 25.50 0.46 8.43
N LYS A 209 24.75 1.38 7.81
CA LYS A 209 25.25 2.62 7.20
C LYS A 209 24.86 3.88 8.00
N TRP A 210 24.06 3.72 9.05
CA TRP A 210 23.67 4.76 9.98
C TRP A 210 24.64 4.84 11.16
N ARG A 211 25.06 3.69 11.71
CA ARG A 211 26.01 3.63 12.83
C ARG A 211 27.33 4.32 12.51
N GLY A 212 27.78 5.21 13.39
CA GLY A 212 29.02 5.97 13.25
C GLY A 212 28.95 7.08 12.19
N CYS A 213 27.76 7.44 11.71
CA CYS A 213 27.59 8.60 10.82
C CYS A 213 27.82 9.94 11.52
N LYS A 214 27.74 9.98 12.86
CA LYS A 214 27.99 11.14 13.73
C LYS A 214 27.21 12.39 13.32
N VAL A 215 25.91 12.23 13.06
CA VAL A 215 25.08 13.29 12.47
C VAL A 215 24.68 14.37 13.48
N PHE A 216 24.60 14.04 14.78
CA PHE A 216 24.12 14.96 15.81
C PHE A 216 25.21 15.93 16.25
N SER A 217 26.44 15.43 16.47
CA SER A 217 27.62 16.28 16.69
C SER A 217 27.92 17.15 15.46
N LYS A 218 27.76 16.62 14.24
CA LYS A 218 27.90 17.41 12.99
C LYS A 218 26.83 18.48 12.82
N ILE A 219 25.60 18.27 13.29
CA ILE A 219 24.60 19.36 13.30
C ILE A 219 25.10 20.47 14.24
N ASN A 220 25.50 20.14 15.47
CA ASN A 220 25.98 21.13 16.44
C ASN A 220 27.21 21.90 15.94
N GLN A 221 28.23 21.21 15.42
CA GLN A 221 29.41 21.83 14.79
C GLN A 221 29.02 22.82 13.67
N LYS A 222 27.99 22.51 12.88
CA LYS A 222 27.53 23.37 11.77
C LYS A 222 26.59 24.50 12.20
N LEU A 223 26.05 24.47 13.42
CA LEU A 223 25.41 25.61 14.06
C LEU A 223 26.48 26.55 14.63
N GLU A 224 27.48 26.02 15.35
CA GLU A 224 28.62 26.78 15.89
C GLU A 224 29.40 27.53 14.80
N GLU A 225 29.72 26.85 13.67
CA GLU A 225 30.36 27.45 12.49
C GLU A 225 29.56 28.62 11.87
N LYS A 226 28.29 28.81 12.28
CA LYS A 226 27.41 29.89 11.84
C LYS A 226 27.03 30.86 12.96
N GLY A 227 27.64 30.76 14.14
CA GLY A 227 27.30 31.58 15.30
C GLY A 227 25.88 31.34 15.81
N GLN A 228 25.33 30.14 15.55
CA GLN A 228 24.05 29.70 16.10
C GLN A 228 24.34 28.81 17.32
N GLU A 229 23.50 28.92 18.34
CA GLU A 229 23.49 27.98 19.46
C GLU A 229 23.36 26.53 18.95
N VAL A 230 23.90 25.59 19.72
CA VAL A 230 23.79 24.14 19.48
C VAL A 230 22.40 23.60 19.84
N ILE A 231 22.15 22.34 19.51
CA ILE A 231 21.05 21.54 20.06
C ILE A 231 21.56 20.79 21.29
N ASP A 232 20.85 20.88 22.42
CA ASP A 232 20.94 19.84 23.44
C ASP A 232 20.07 18.66 23.00
N TRP A 233 20.72 17.54 22.67
CA TRP A 233 20.07 16.33 22.17
C TRP A 233 19.42 15.49 23.28
N LYS A 234 19.60 15.86 24.56
CA LYS A 234 18.95 15.21 25.69
C LYS A 234 17.42 15.34 25.63
N LEU A 235 16.78 14.43 26.34
CA LEU A 235 15.33 14.33 26.47
C LEU A 235 15.01 14.22 27.98
N PRO A 236 13.91 14.80 28.47
CA PRO A 236 13.57 14.77 29.89
C PRO A 236 13.18 13.35 30.33
N ASP A 237 13.55 12.95 31.55
CA ASP A 237 13.15 11.63 32.08
C ASP A 237 11.62 11.46 32.19
N ASN A 238 10.88 12.56 32.37
CA ASN A 238 9.43 12.61 32.28
C ASN A 238 8.96 13.58 31.16
N PRO A 239 8.49 13.08 30.01
CA PRO A 239 8.01 13.91 28.89
C PRO A 239 6.61 14.51 29.11
N GLU A 240 5.83 14.03 30.09
CA GLU A 240 4.44 14.48 30.30
C GLU A 240 4.41 15.90 30.88
N LEU A 241 5.45 16.28 31.63
CA LEU A 241 5.69 17.65 32.12
C LEU A 241 6.03 18.65 31.00
N GLU A 242 6.34 18.18 29.79
CA GLU A 242 6.62 19.03 28.63
C GLU A 242 5.39 19.35 27.76
N VAL A 243 4.24 18.71 28.03
CA VAL A 243 2.99 18.89 27.30
C VAL A 243 2.38 20.26 27.64
N PRO A 244 2.19 21.17 26.66
CA PRO A 244 1.47 22.41 26.90
C PRO A 244 -0.03 22.12 27.09
N ILE A 245 -0.58 22.48 28.25
CA ILE A 245 -2.03 22.46 28.48
C ILE A 245 -2.70 23.46 27.53
N ASN A 246 -3.26 22.97 26.43
CA ASN A 246 -3.86 23.83 25.40
C ASN A 246 -5.25 24.32 25.89
N PRO A 247 -5.52 25.64 26.07
CA PRO A 247 -6.63 26.13 26.91
C PRO A 247 -8.07 25.99 26.36
N HIS A 248 -8.34 25.05 25.46
CA HIS A 248 -9.53 25.05 24.59
C HIS A 248 -10.56 23.93 24.82
N ILE A 249 -10.58 23.29 25.99
CA ILE A 249 -11.74 22.53 26.48
C ILE A 249 -12.52 23.40 27.47
N GLY A 250 -13.48 24.18 26.94
CA GLY A 250 -14.34 25.07 27.72
C GLY A 250 -15.48 24.35 28.42
N LYS A 251 -15.27 24.00 29.70
CA LYS A 251 -16.26 23.70 30.77
C LYS A 251 -17.71 23.36 30.35
N SER A 252 -18.11 22.11 30.62
CA SER A 252 -19.46 21.75 31.09
C SER A 252 -19.37 20.41 31.82
N ALA A 253 -19.88 20.21 33.05
CA ALA A 253 -20.31 21.16 34.07
C ALA A 253 -19.95 20.61 35.46
N ASN A 254 -19.90 21.47 36.48
CA ASN A 254 -19.58 21.05 37.85
C ASN A 254 -20.87 20.92 38.67
N SER A 255 -21.11 19.77 39.31
CA SER A 255 -22.18 19.57 40.30
C SER A 255 -21.59 19.35 41.68
N SER A 256 -21.86 20.29 42.58
CA SER A 256 -21.25 20.43 43.90
C SER A 256 -21.49 19.29 44.89
N ALA A 257 -20.42 18.89 45.58
CA ALA A 257 -20.47 18.52 47.00
C ALA A 257 -19.15 18.92 47.70
N GLN A 258 -19.28 19.68 48.79
CA GLN A 258 -18.31 19.85 49.88
C GLN A 258 -18.89 19.09 51.11
N PRO A 259 -18.15 18.78 52.19
CA PRO A 259 -17.17 19.63 52.90
C PRO A 259 -15.81 18.92 53.23
N GLU A 260 -14.70 19.65 53.39
CA GLU A 260 -14.03 20.14 54.64
C GLU A 260 -13.21 19.11 55.44
N THR A 261 -11.96 19.53 55.76
CA THR A 261 -11.12 19.30 56.97
C THR A 261 -11.04 17.90 57.60
N ASP A 262 -9.85 17.34 57.84
CA ASP A 262 -8.93 17.82 58.90
C ASP A 262 -7.44 17.46 58.67
N GLU A 263 -6.56 18.04 59.50
CA GLU A 263 -5.13 17.71 59.60
C GLU A 263 -4.89 16.44 60.43
N ALA A 264 -3.99 15.56 59.99
CA ALA A 264 -3.40 14.51 60.81
C ALA A 264 -1.94 14.22 60.38
N ASN A 265 -1.08 13.94 61.36
CA ASN A 265 0.38 13.85 61.20
C ASN A 265 0.91 12.49 61.70
N GLU A 266 2.04 12.04 61.13
CA GLU A 266 2.88 10.89 61.56
C GLU A 266 2.22 9.48 61.64
N GLY A 267 3.00 8.42 61.37
CA GLY A 267 2.49 7.04 61.47
C GLY A 267 3.34 5.97 60.77
N ASN A 268 4.41 5.51 61.42
CA ASN A 268 5.34 4.47 60.96
C ASN A 268 4.72 3.05 61.01
N LEU A 269 5.09 2.17 60.05
CA LEU A 269 5.25 0.69 60.21
C LEU A 269 3.96 -0.13 60.51
N SER A 270 3.87 -1.46 60.28
CA SER A 270 4.66 -2.44 59.51
C SER A 270 3.85 -3.75 59.31
N GLU A 271 4.30 -4.61 58.38
CA GLU A 271 4.31 -6.09 58.41
C GLU A 271 3.14 -6.89 59.05
N ASP A 272 2.47 -7.70 58.20
CA ASP A 272 2.06 -9.10 58.45
C ASP A 272 0.95 -9.40 59.51
N GLU A 273 0.33 -10.60 59.62
CA GLU A 273 0.55 -11.91 58.97
C GLU A 273 -0.76 -12.76 58.83
N ALA A 274 -0.76 -13.68 57.85
CA ALA A 274 -1.40 -15.02 57.76
C ALA A 274 -2.75 -15.46 58.44
N ALA A 275 -3.56 -16.19 57.63
CA ALA A 275 -4.15 -17.54 57.89
C ALA A 275 -5.30 -17.75 58.94
N ALA A 276 -6.16 -18.78 58.88
CA ALA A 276 -6.63 -19.74 57.83
C ALA A 276 -7.82 -20.61 58.38
N MET A 277 -8.21 -21.70 57.68
CA MET A 277 -9.18 -22.77 58.04
C MET A 277 -10.66 -22.54 57.60
N LYS A 278 -11.28 -23.42 56.77
CA LYS A 278 -12.03 -24.71 57.04
C LYS A 278 -13.42 -24.50 57.69
N SER A 279 -14.50 -25.26 57.39
CA SER A 279 -14.69 -26.44 56.52
C SER A 279 -16.18 -26.74 56.26
N GLU A 280 -16.44 -27.54 55.21
CA GLU A 280 -17.52 -28.54 55.06
C GLU A 280 -19.02 -28.18 54.87
N GLU A 281 -19.61 -29.03 54.02
CA GLU A 281 -20.95 -29.18 53.45
C GLU A 281 -22.19 -28.95 54.32
N SER A 282 -23.24 -28.37 53.71
CA SER A 282 -24.54 -29.06 53.49
C SER A 282 -25.43 -28.25 52.54
N GLY A 283 -26.47 -28.86 51.98
CA GLY A 283 -27.34 -28.24 50.96
C GLY A 283 -28.83 -28.35 51.27
N SER A 284 -29.59 -27.32 50.89
CA SER A 284 -31.06 -27.31 50.91
C SER A 284 -31.58 -26.23 49.95
N ASP A 285 -32.50 -26.57 49.06
CA ASP A 285 -33.12 -25.62 48.14
C ASP A 285 -34.02 -24.60 48.88
N VAL A 286 -33.78 -23.31 48.65
CA VAL A 286 -34.69 -22.21 48.98
C VAL A 286 -34.61 -21.19 47.85
N GLU A 287 -35.77 -20.72 47.38
CA GLU A 287 -35.86 -19.68 46.35
C GLU A 287 -35.25 -18.37 46.86
N MET A 288 -34.34 -17.76 46.09
CA MET A 288 -33.66 -16.51 46.47
C MET A 288 -33.64 -15.54 45.30
N GLU A 289 -34.02 -14.29 45.56
CA GLU A 289 -34.05 -13.21 44.57
C GLU A 289 -32.63 -12.83 44.14
N SER A 290 -32.22 -13.22 42.93
CA SER A 290 -30.93 -12.82 42.36
C SER A 290 -30.99 -11.39 41.83
N SER A 291 -30.43 -10.44 42.56
CA SER A 291 -30.16 -9.10 42.04
C SER A 291 -29.10 -9.16 40.94
N ASP A 292 -29.46 -8.81 39.71
CA ASP A 292 -28.54 -8.74 38.56
C ASP A 292 -27.48 -7.64 38.79
N GLU A 293 -26.27 -8.02 39.22
CA GLU A 293 -25.09 -7.16 39.10
C GLU A 293 -24.68 -7.04 37.63
N GLU A 294 -25.14 -5.98 36.96
CA GLU A 294 -24.87 -5.72 35.55
C GLU A 294 -23.38 -5.48 35.30
N THR A 295 -22.68 -6.55 34.91
CA THR A 295 -21.21 -6.58 34.82
C THR A 295 -20.67 -5.58 33.80
N ASP A 296 -19.90 -4.59 34.25
CA ASP A 296 -19.29 -3.58 33.38
C ASP A 296 -18.10 -4.15 32.58
N TYR A 297 -18.42 -4.74 31.42
CA TYR A 297 -17.46 -5.20 30.42
C TYR A 297 -16.58 -4.07 29.86
N GLU A 298 -16.98 -2.79 29.99
CA GLU A 298 -16.25 -1.65 29.42
C GLU A 298 -15.02 -1.30 30.25
N GLN A 299 -15.00 -1.62 31.55
CA GLN A 299 -13.80 -1.53 32.39
C GLN A 299 -12.88 -2.76 32.24
N MET A 300 -13.43 -3.97 32.10
CA MET A 300 -12.66 -5.23 32.01
C MET A 300 -11.55 -5.23 30.94
N ARG A 301 -10.43 -5.89 31.22
CA ARG A 301 -9.28 -6.00 30.29
C ARG A 301 -9.54 -7.08 29.25
N VAL A 302 -8.86 -6.98 28.10
CA VAL A 302 -9.04 -7.90 26.97
C VAL A 302 -8.86 -9.40 27.34
N PRO A 303 -7.91 -9.82 28.20
CA PRO A 303 -7.83 -11.23 28.62
C PRO A 303 -9.08 -11.71 29.38
N GLU A 304 -9.61 -10.86 30.27
CA GLU A 304 -10.79 -11.14 31.11
C GLU A 304 -12.04 -11.23 30.22
N LEU A 305 -12.23 -10.27 29.31
CA LEU A 305 -13.30 -10.30 28.28
C LEU A 305 -13.23 -11.55 27.39
N ARG A 306 -12.02 -12.04 27.07
CA ARG A 306 -11.85 -13.28 26.31
C ARG A 306 -12.16 -14.54 27.11
N ALA A 307 -12.03 -14.51 28.44
CA ALA A 307 -12.50 -15.58 29.31
C ALA A 307 -14.04 -15.62 29.31
N CYS A 308 -14.69 -14.50 29.59
CA CYS A 308 -16.15 -14.40 29.57
C CYS A 308 -16.77 -14.77 28.21
N CYS A 309 -16.12 -14.40 27.09
CA CYS A 309 -16.55 -14.88 25.77
C CYS A 309 -16.46 -16.40 25.67
N LYS A 310 -15.38 -17.05 26.14
CA LYS A 310 -15.24 -18.51 26.09
C LYS A 310 -16.28 -19.22 26.96
N GLU A 311 -16.51 -18.72 28.17
CA GLU A 311 -17.49 -19.28 29.12
C GLU A 311 -18.92 -19.20 28.55
N ARG A 312 -19.25 -18.15 27.79
CA ARG A 312 -20.52 -18.01 27.06
C ARG A 312 -20.52 -18.65 25.65
N GLY A 313 -19.48 -19.40 25.27
CA GLY A 313 -19.38 -20.06 23.95
C GLY A 313 -19.20 -19.11 22.76
N LEU A 314 -18.86 -17.85 23.00
CA LEU A 314 -18.76 -16.77 22.00
C LEU A 314 -17.33 -16.64 21.41
N PRO A 315 -17.19 -16.09 20.19
CA PRO A 315 -15.88 -15.84 19.57
C PRO A 315 -14.98 -14.91 20.39
N SER A 316 -13.98 -15.50 21.05
CA SER A 316 -12.98 -14.84 21.92
C SER A 316 -11.78 -14.26 21.17
N SER A 317 -11.87 -14.08 19.85
CA SER A 317 -10.92 -13.34 19.01
C SER A 317 -11.54 -12.02 18.55
N GLY A 318 -10.79 -10.91 18.63
CA GLY A 318 -11.28 -9.57 18.30
C GLY A 318 -10.67 -8.46 19.15
N ARG A 319 -11.09 -7.22 18.86
CA ARG A 319 -10.79 -5.98 19.62
C ARG A 319 -11.66 -5.87 20.90
N LYS A 320 -11.26 -5.03 21.87
CA LYS A 320 -12.00 -4.85 23.16
C LYS A 320 -13.49 -4.56 22.93
N ALA A 321 -13.82 -3.56 22.11
CA ALA A 321 -15.20 -3.20 21.79
C ALA A 321 -16.01 -4.32 21.10
N GLU A 322 -15.38 -5.19 20.30
CA GLU A 322 -16.07 -6.33 19.70
C GLU A 322 -16.42 -7.42 20.72
N LEU A 323 -15.52 -7.67 21.68
CA LEU A 323 -15.72 -8.66 22.74
C LEU A 323 -16.81 -8.16 23.71
N ILE A 324 -16.74 -6.88 24.09
CA ILE A 324 -17.80 -6.18 24.84
C ILE A 324 -19.14 -6.28 24.12
N SER A 325 -19.19 -5.89 22.84
CA SER A 325 -20.42 -5.92 22.05
C SER A 325 -21.06 -7.32 21.98
N ARG A 326 -20.26 -8.39 21.93
CA ARG A 326 -20.73 -9.79 21.98
C ARG A 326 -21.21 -10.22 23.37
N LEU A 327 -20.65 -9.65 24.44
CA LEU A 327 -21.03 -9.94 25.82
C LEU A 327 -22.26 -9.14 26.27
N GLN A 328 -22.45 -7.94 25.73
CA GLN A 328 -23.62 -7.07 25.93
C GLN A 328 -24.79 -7.43 25.00
N SER A 329 -24.57 -8.07 23.85
CA SER A 329 -25.65 -8.41 22.91
C SER A 329 -26.58 -9.51 23.46
N LYS A 330 -27.71 -9.09 24.05
CA LYS A 330 -28.84 -9.98 24.34
C LYS A 330 -29.29 -10.67 23.04
N SER A 331 -29.54 -11.97 23.09
CA SER A 331 -29.61 -12.83 21.91
C SER A 331 -30.93 -12.70 21.12
N THR A 332 -30.87 -12.22 19.88
CA THR A 332 -31.96 -12.34 18.88
C THR A 332 -31.43 -12.34 17.45
N LEU A 333 -32.16 -12.99 16.54
CA LEU A 333 -31.87 -13.05 15.10
C LEU A 333 -32.57 -11.91 14.34
N GLY A 334 -31.96 -11.36 13.27
CA GLY A 334 -32.74 -10.77 12.17
C GLY A 334 -32.10 -9.64 11.36
N LYS A 335 -31.91 -9.91 10.05
CA LYS A 335 -31.97 -9.03 8.85
C LYS A 335 -31.41 -7.59 8.86
N ARG A 336 -30.83 -7.21 7.70
CA ARG A 336 -30.54 -5.82 7.29
C ARG A 336 -31.27 -5.48 5.98
N THR A 337 -31.44 -4.20 5.71
CA THR A 337 -31.67 -3.59 4.37
C THR A 337 -30.74 -2.37 4.19
N ASN A 338 -30.57 -1.89 2.96
CA ASN A 338 -29.68 -0.78 2.59
C ASN A 338 -30.49 0.40 2.03
N GLU A 339 -29.95 1.61 2.14
CA GLU A 339 -30.18 2.81 1.29
C GLU A 339 -29.28 3.95 1.85
N ASP A 340 -28.69 4.89 1.09
CA ASP A 340 -28.19 4.85 -0.30
C ASP A 340 -27.11 5.96 -0.50
N ALA A 341 -26.32 5.97 -1.60
CA ALA A 341 -25.22 6.95 -1.77
C ALA A 341 -24.88 7.41 -3.22
N ALA A 342 -24.68 8.74 -3.41
CA ALA A 342 -24.46 9.47 -4.68
C ALA A 342 -23.78 10.85 -4.42
N LEU A 343 -23.16 11.62 -5.34
CA LEU A 343 -22.59 11.48 -6.70
C LEU A 343 -21.57 12.65 -6.88
N ASP A 344 -20.28 12.41 -7.14
CA ASP A 344 -19.58 12.52 -8.45
C ASP A 344 -18.85 13.88 -8.73
N LYS A 345 -18.28 14.06 -9.95
CA LYS A 345 -17.10 14.93 -10.29
C LYS A 345 -17.51 16.40 -10.66
N THR A 346 -16.68 17.41 -11.01
CA THR A 346 -15.38 17.58 -11.76
C THR A 346 -14.61 18.90 -11.34
N ASP A 347 -13.56 19.50 -11.95
CA ASP A 347 -12.74 19.30 -13.17
C ASP A 347 -11.28 19.90 -13.08
N THR A 348 -10.80 20.56 -14.16
CA THR A 348 -9.45 20.99 -14.61
C THR A 348 -9.54 22.45 -15.19
N PRO A 349 -8.98 22.96 -16.34
CA PRO A 349 -7.93 22.54 -17.30
C PRO A 349 -6.83 23.60 -17.67
N ALA A 350 -5.80 23.19 -18.45
CA ALA A 350 -4.96 24.02 -19.37
C ALA A 350 -4.01 25.12 -18.78
N LYS A 351 -3.05 25.78 -19.49
CA LYS A 351 -2.11 25.44 -20.62
C LYS A 351 -0.90 26.46 -20.65
N LYS A 352 0.16 26.11 -21.40
CA LYS A 352 1.36 26.88 -21.89
C LYS A 352 2.60 27.10 -20.99
N GLN A 353 3.84 27.31 -21.48
CA GLN A 353 4.65 26.76 -22.62
C GLN A 353 6.04 27.48 -22.69
N ARG A 354 7.18 26.77 -22.69
CA ARG A 354 8.44 27.21 -23.35
C ARG A 354 9.51 26.11 -23.46
N THR A 355 10.38 26.25 -24.47
CA THR A 355 11.52 25.41 -24.91
C THR A 355 12.86 26.04 -24.43
N GLU A 356 14.06 25.45 -24.54
CA GLU A 356 14.58 24.11 -24.91
C GLU A 356 16.04 23.97 -24.42
N THR A 357 16.53 22.76 -24.18
CA THR A 357 17.93 22.34 -24.49
C THR A 357 18.06 20.81 -24.31
N GLU A 358 18.82 20.16 -25.20
CA GLU A 358 18.76 18.71 -25.33
C GLU A 358 19.64 17.93 -24.34
N SER A 359 19.03 16.95 -23.67
CA SER A 359 19.68 15.69 -23.35
C SER A 359 18.64 14.58 -23.49
N LYS A 360 18.85 13.63 -24.41
CA LYS A 360 17.85 12.59 -24.71
C LYS A 360 17.61 11.70 -23.49
N PRO A 361 16.40 11.67 -22.91
CA PRO A 361 16.04 10.66 -21.92
C PRO A 361 15.98 9.29 -22.61
N ALA A 362 16.22 8.21 -21.85
CA ALA A 362 15.85 6.88 -22.32
C ALA A 362 14.35 6.85 -22.61
N THR A 363 13.96 6.21 -23.70
CA THR A 363 12.59 6.26 -24.22
C THR A 363 11.57 5.73 -23.22
N VAL A 364 10.36 6.31 -23.27
CA VAL A 364 9.17 5.80 -22.56
C VAL A 364 8.94 4.35 -22.98
N ALA A 365 8.49 3.50 -22.05
CA ALA A 365 8.16 2.12 -22.36
C ALA A 365 7.06 2.08 -23.43
N ASP A 366 7.34 1.41 -24.55
CA ASP A 366 6.47 1.41 -25.72
C ASP A 366 5.14 0.69 -25.42
N SER A 367 4.03 1.42 -25.61
CA SER A 367 2.65 0.96 -25.49
C SER A 367 1.87 0.96 -26.81
N SER A 368 2.59 1.10 -27.94
CA SER A 368 1.99 1.00 -29.27
C SER A 368 1.34 -0.37 -29.50
N ASN A 369 0.29 -0.37 -30.33
CA ASN A 369 -0.37 -1.58 -30.77
C ASN A 369 0.32 -2.05 -32.06
N HIS A 370 1.10 -3.13 -31.97
CA HIS A 370 1.80 -3.66 -33.14
C HIS A 370 0.84 -4.53 -33.96
N ILE A 371 0.73 -4.26 -35.26
CA ILE A 371 0.05 -5.15 -36.21
C ILE A 371 0.98 -6.34 -36.49
N LEU A 372 0.41 -7.55 -36.47
CA LEU A 372 1.05 -8.81 -36.84
C LEU A 372 0.52 -9.22 -38.21
N GLY A 373 1.38 -9.77 -39.07
CA GLY A 373 0.95 -10.19 -40.42
C GLY A 373 0.49 -9.02 -41.30
N SER A 374 -0.51 -9.26 -42.15
CA SER A 374 -0.97 -8.34 -43.21
C SER A 374 -2.49 -8.11 -43.20
N PHE A 375 -3.09 -8.01 -42.02
CA PHE A 375 -4.53 -7.74 -41.87
C PHE A 375 -4.89 -6.27 -42.14
N THR A 376 -6.08 -6.04 -42.66
CA THR A 376 -6.65 -4.72 -42.96
C THR A 376 -7.47 -4.15 -41.81
N GLU A 377 -7.81 -2.86 -41.86
CA GLU A 377 -8.71 -2.23 -40.87
C GLU A 377 -10.13 -2.80 -40.88
N ASP A 378 -10.58 -3.45 -41.96
CA ASP A 378 -11.88 -4.13 -42.02
C ASP A 378 -11.81 -5.55 -41.44
N ASP A 379 -10.71 -6.28 -41.64
CA ASP A 379 -10.48 -7.56 -40.94
C ASP A 379 -10.54 -7.34 -39.42
N ILE A 380 -9.83 -6.31 -38.93
CA ILE A 380 -9.70 -5.94 -37.51
C ILE A 380 -11.06 -5.78 -36.79
N LYS A 381 -12.16 -5.49 -37.52
CA LYS A 381 -13.52 -5.33 -36.94
C LYS A 381 -14.20 -6.64 -36.56
N SER A 382 -13.68 -7.79 -37.02
CA SER A 382 -14.24 -9.13 -36.78
C SER A 382 -13.57 -9.92 -35.64
N HIS A 383 -12.55 -9.36 -35.00
CA HIS A 383 -11.68 -10.08 -34.08
C HIS A 383 -12.22 -10.20 -32.66
N MET A 384 -11.83 -11.27 -31.97
CA MET A 384 -11.92 -11.37 -30.51
C MET A 384 -10.67 -10.73 -29.89
N LYS A 385 -10.82 -9.60 -29.20
CA LYS A 385 -9.73 -8.98 -28.42
C LYS A 385 -9.61 -9.64 -27.05
N ILE A 386 -8.44 -10.23 -26.77
CA ILE A 386 -8.13 -10.90 -25.52
C ILE A 386 -7.10 -10.07 -24.74
N VAL A 387 -7.43 -9.74 -23.49
CA VAL A 387 -6.53 -9.10 -22.50
C VAL A 387 -6.11 -10.13 -21.47
N SER A 388 -4.84 -10.09 -21.04
CA SER A 388 -4.40 -10.73 -19.78
C SER A 388 -3.69 -9.73 -18.88
N TRP A 389 -3.96 -9.79 -17.57
CA TRP A 389 -3.36 -8.88 -16.58
C TRP A 389 -3.28 -9.50 -15.18
N ASN A 390 -2.07 -9.67 -14.64
CA ASN A 390 -1.90 -9.86 -13.19
C ASN A 390 -2.24 -8.54 -12.49
N VAL A 391 -3.37 -8.52 -11.77
CA VAL A 391 -3.92 -7.30 -11.15
C VAL A 391 -3.34 -7.03 -9.75
N ALA A 392 -2.49 -7.92 -9.23
CA ALA A 392 -1.90 -7.91 -7.88
C ALA A 392 -2.91 -7.78 -6.71
N GLY A 393 -4.20 -7.86 -6.99
CA GLY A 393 -5.32 -7.83 -6.04
C GLY A 393 -6.51 -7.03 -6.58
N TRP A 394 -7.65 -7.71 -6.79
CA TRP A 394 -8.90 -7.15 -7.35
C TRP A 394 -9.33 -5.83 -6.70
N LYS A 395 -9.38 -5.77 -5.37
CA LYS A 395 -9.75 -4.56 -4.60
C LYS A 395 -8.80 -3.37 -4.87
N SER A 396 -7.58 -3.64 -5.32
CA SER A 396 -6.60 -2.61 -5.65
C SER A 396 -6.66 -2.14 -7.10
N VAL A 397 -7.00 -3.00 -8.07
CA VAL A 397 -7.12 -2.56 -9.47
C VAL A 397 -8.45 -1.84 -9.74
N THR A 398 -9.54 -2.31 -9.13
CA THR A 398 -10.88 -1.72 -9.27
C THR A 398 -10.97 -0.30 -8.72
N SER A 399 -10.11 0.05 -7.75
CA SER A 399 -9.93 1.41 -7.20
C SER A 399 -8.88 2.26 -7.95
N LYS A 400 -8.32 1.76 -9.05
CA LYS A 400 -7.27 2.42 -9.87
C LYS A 400 -7.61 2.46 -11.37
N GLY A 401 -8.89 2.58 -11.71
CA GLY A 401 -9.33 2.79 -13.09
C GLY A 401 -9.48 1.52 -13.94
N PHE A 402 -9.66 0.34 -13.33
CA PHE A 402 -9.95 -0.90 -14.07
C PHE A 402 -11.13 -0.76 -15.05
N LYS A 403 -12.26 -0.17 -14.61
CA LYS A 403 -13.41 0.07 -15.49
C LYS A 403 -13.10 1.07 -16.60
N ASP A 404 -12.30 2.09 -16.33
CA ASP A 404 -11.89 3.09 -17.33
C ASP A 404 -11.02 2.44 -18.41
N TYR A 405 -10.08 1.57 -18.03
CA TYR A 405 -9.27 0.79 -18.95
C TYR A 405 -10.11 -0.19 -19.78
N VAL A 406 -11.01 -0.96 -19.14
CA VAL A 406 -11.91 -1.89 -19.86
C VAL A 406 -12.82 -1.15 -20.84
N SER A 407 -13.30 0.04 -20.48
CA SER A 407 -14.12 0.88 -21.36
C SER A 407 -13.32 1.44 -22.55
N GLN A 408 -12.06 1.81 -22.35
CA GLN A 408 -11.19 2.36 -23.40
C GLN A 408 -10.62 1.30 -24.35
N GLU A 409 -10.23 0.13 -23.81
CA GLU A 409 -9.67 -0.98 -24.60
C GLU A 409 -10.77 -1.82 -25.26
N ASN A 410 -11.98 -1.86 -24.67
CA ASN A 410 -13.13 -2.65 -25.11
C ASN A 410 -12.82 -4.11 -25.49
N PRO A 411 -12.12 -4.88 -24.63
CA PRO A 411 -11.79 -6.28 -24.90
C PRO A 411 -13.04 -7.16 -24.93
N ASP A 412 -12.99 -8.27 -25.65
CA ASP A 412 -14.06 -9.27 -25.65
C ASP A 412 -13.84 -10.33 -24.56
N VAL A 413 -12.57 -10.54 -24.17
CA VAL A 413 -12.18 -11.39 -23.05
C VAL A 413 -11.11 -10.72 -22.19
N ILE A 414 -11.25 -10.82 -20.86
CA ILE A 414 -10.33 -10.28 -19.86
C ILE A 414 -9.92 -11.39 -18.90
N CYS A 415 -8.67 -11.84 -19.01
CA CYS A 415 -8.04 -12.80 -18.11
C CYS A 415 -7.30 -12.08 -16.97
N LEU A 416 -7.59 -12.46 -15.73
CA LEU A 416 -7.07 -11.82 -14.53
C LEU A 416 -6.29 -12.82 -13.66
N GLN A 417 -5.15 -12.38 -13.14
CA GLN A 417 -4.31 -13.15 -12.22
C GLN A 417 -4.06 -12.38 -10.92
N GLU A 418 -3.78 -13.10 -9.83
CA GLU A 418 -3.73 -12.57 -8.45
C GLU A 418 -4.98 -11.77 -8.06
N THR A 419 -6.16 -12.35 -8.26
CA THR A 419 -7.43 -11.70 -7.90
C THR A 419 -7.53 -11.46 -6.39
N LYS A 420 -7.00 -12.35 -5.54
CA LYS A 420 -6.92 -12.22 -4.06
C LYS A 420 -8.27 -11.86 -3.41
N ILE A 421 -9.34 -12.48 -3.90
CA ILE A 421 -10.71 -12.26 -3.45
C ILE A 421 -11.21 -13.40 -2.54
N ALA A 422 -12.37 -13.18 -1.92
CA ALA A 422 -13.26 -14.24 -1.46
C ALA A 422 -14.39 -14.41 -2.50
N PRO A 423 -15.09 -15.56 -2.55
CA PRO A 423 -16.10 -15.85 -3.59
C PRO A 423 -17.18 -14.77 -3.82
N THR A 424 -17.56 -14.04 -2.78
CA THR A 424 -18.59 -12.99 -2.83
C THR A 424 -18.09 -11.59 -3.19
N ALA A 425 -16.80 -11.40 -3.49
CA ALA A 425 -16.20 -10.06 -3.63
C ALA A 425 -16.31 -9.41 -5.03
N VAL A 426 -17.01 -10.05 -5.96
CA VAL A 426 -17.26 -9.56 -7.33
C VAL A 426 -18.77 -9.58 -7.58
N PRO A 427 -19.46 -8.43 -7.68
CA PRO A 427 -20.87 -8.36 -8.07
C PRO A 427 -21.14 -9.00 -9.44
N ASP A 428 -22.38 -9.46 -9.70
CA ASP A 428 -22.76 -10.09 -10.98
C ASP A 428 -22.81 -9.07 -12.12
N ASP A 429 -23.26 -7.85 -11.83
CA ASP A 429 -23.34 -6.70 -12.72
C ASP A 429 -22.02 -5.92 -12.89
N TYR A 430 -20.92 -6.38 -12.26
CA TYR A 430 -19.71 -5.55 -12.13
C TYR A 430 -19.15 -5.09 -13.47
N LEU A 431 -19.20 -5.93 -14.51
CA LEU A 431 -19.04 -5.53 -15.92
C LEU A 431 -20.27 -5.99 -16.69
N SER A 432 -21.29 -5.12 -16.79
CA SER A 432 -22.48 -5.38 -17.61
C SER A 432 -22.08 -5.74 -19.06
N GLY A 433 -22.72 -6.76 -19.61
CA GLY A 433 -22.39 -7.33 -20.93
C GLY A 433 -21.25 -8.35 -20.93
N TYR A 434 -20.74 -8.77 -19.77
CA TYR A 434 -19.75 -9.86 -19.64
C TYR A 434 -20.26 -10.96 -18.71
N HIS A 435 -20.14 -12.21 -19.16
CA HIS A 435 -20.15 -13.39 -18.30
C HIS A 435 -18.87 -13.39 -17.46
N LYS A 436 -18.92 -13.95 -16.24
CA LYS A 436 -17.78 -13.98 -15.31
C LYS A 436 -17.54 -15.36 -14.73
N TYR A 437 -16.27 -15.73 -14.57
CA TYR A 437 -15.82 -16.98 -13.96
C TYR A 437 -14.61 -16.68 -13.08
N PHE A 438 -14.55 -17.22 -11.86
CA PHE A 438 -13.46 -16.94 -10.91
C PHE A 438 -13.02 -18.21 -10.20
N SER A 439 -11.70 -18.48 -10.22
CA SER A 439 -11.07 -19.57 -9.48
C SER A 439 -10.41 -18.98 -8.25
N ILE A 440 -10.77 -19.49 -7.06
CA ILE A 440 -10.45 -18.86 -5.78
C ILE A 440 -10.04 -19.96 -4.82
N GLY A 441 -8.79 -19.90 -4.35
CA GLY A 441 -8.25 -20.91 -3.45
C GLY A 441 -8.77 -20.83 -2.00
N SER A 442 -8.54 -21.87 -1.21
CA SER A 442 -8.95 -21.95 0.20
C SER A 442 -8.49 -20.76 1.06
N LYS A 443 -7.28 -20.25 0.75
CA LYS A 443 -6.57 -19.24 1.53
C LYS A 443 -7.02 -17.81 1.19
N PRO A 444 -7.74 -17.10 2.08
CA PRO A 444 -8.30 -15.79 1.75
C PRO A 444 -7.22 -14.75 1.43
N GLY A 445 -7.43 -13.99 0.35
CA GLY A 445 -6.51 -12.93 -0.06
C GLY A 445 -5.20 -13.42 -0.71
N TYR A 446 -5.12 -14.70 -1.09
CA TYR A 446 -3.99 -15.30 -1.78
C TYR A 446 -4.38 -15.76 -3.19
N ALA A 447 -3.41 -15.74 -4.12
CA ALA A 447 -3.53 -16.23 -5.50
C ALA A 447 -4.88 -15.86 -6.18
N GLY A 448 -5.58 -16.83 -6.76
CA GLY A 448 -6.84 -16.66 -7.48
C GLY A 448 -6.69 -16.09 -8.90
N THR A 449 -7.56 -16.54 -9.80
CA THR A 449 -7.69 -16.07 -11.19
C THR A 449 -9.15 -15.73 -11.52
N GLY A 450 -9.36 -15.04 -12.65
CA GLY A 450 -10.68 -14.70 -13.16
C GLY A 450 -10.71 -14.56 -14.67
N VAL A 451 -11.89 -14.75 -15.26
CA VAL A 451 -12.22 -14.43 -16.65
C VAL A 451 -13.50 -13.61 -16.66
N PHE A 452 -13.49 -12.49 -17.39
CA PHE A 452 -14.71 -11.87 -17.92
C PHE A 452 -14.74 -12.08 -19.43
N THR A 453 -15.89 -12.43 -20.02
CA THR A 453 -16.04 -12.59 -21.47
C THR A 453 -17.41 -12.14 -21.98
N LYS A 454 -17.47 -11.48 -23.13
CA LYS A 454 -18.73 -11.10 -23.80
C LYS A 454 -19.44 -12.30 -24.44
N LYS A 455 -18.69 -13.33 -24.86
CA LYS A 455 -19.23 -14.59 -25.39
C LYS A 455 -19.10 -15.68 -24.34
N GLU A 456 -20.22 -16.28 -23.95
CA GLU A 456 -20.24 -17.46 -23.07
C GLU A 456 -19.37 -18.58 -23.67
N PRO A 457 -18.43 -19.17 -22.91
CA PRO A 457 -17.72 -20.37 -23.31
C PRO A 457 -18.66 -21.58 -23.40
N LEU A 458 -18.32 -22.56 -24.25
CA LEU A 458 -19.02 -23.85 -24.34
C LEU A 458 -18.90 -24.66 -23.05
N SER A 459 -17.75 -24.54 -22.37
CA SER A 459 -17.50 -25.13 -21.06
C SER A 459 -16.48 -24.27 -20.29
N VAL A 460 -16.50 -24.37 -18.95
CA VAL A 460 -15.51 -23.73 -18.08
C VAL A 460 -15.04 -24.73 -17.04
N THR A 461 -13.72 -24.97 -17.01
CA THR A 461 -13.03 -25.83 -16.04
C THR A 461 -12.22 -24.97 -15.08
N TYR A 462 -12.29 -25.29 -13.79
CA TYR A 462 -11.48 -24.67 -12.74
C TYR A 462 -10.38 -25.64 -12.31
N GLY A 463 -9.14 -25.17 -12.26
CA GLY A 463 -8.00 -26.06 -11.98
C GLY A 463 -7.65 -26.98 -13.15
N ILE A 464 -6.89 -28.04 -12.86
CA ILE A 464 -6.40 -29.03 -13.82
C ILE A 464 -6.79 -30.48 -13.50
N GLY A 465 -7.50 -30.71 -12.39
CA GLY A 465 -7.90 -32.04 -11.91
C GLY A 465 -6.90 -32.66 -10.94
N MET A 466 -6.19 -31.83 -10.16
CA MET A 466 -5.19 -32.25 -9.18
C MET A 466 -5.29 -31.41 -7.91
N GLU A 467 -5.69 -32.03 -6.80
CA GLU A 467 -5.98 -31.35 -5.53
C GLU A 467 -4.80 -30.51 -4.99
N GLU A 468 -3.56 -31.01 -5.11
CA GLU A 468 -2.33 -30.31 -4.70
C GLU A 468 -2.04 -29.04 -5.52
N HIS A 469 -2.76 -28.81 -6.62
CA HIS A 469 -2.57 -27.70 -7.54
C HIS A 469 -3.80 -26.77 -7.60
N ASP A 470 -4.99 -27.34 -7.45
CA ASP A 470 -6.25 -26.62 -7.65
C ASP A 470 -6.67 -25.77 -6.44
N ASP A 471 -6.24 -26.11 -5.22
CA ASP A 471 -6.54 -25.37 -3.98
C ASP A 471 -6.02 -23.93 -3.93
N GLU A 472 -5.08 -23.54 -4.82
CA GLU A 472 -4.63 -22.14 -4.92
C GLU A 472 -5.44 -21.31 -5.95
N GLY A 473 -6.46 -21.88 -6.60
CA GLY A 473 -7.34 -21.17 -7.53
C GLY A 473 -6.59 -20.61 -8.75
N ARG A 474 -5.58 -21.34 -9.24
CA ARG A 474 -4.55 -20.81 -10.16
C ARG A 474 -4.89 -20.89 -11.64
N VAL A 475 -5.88 -21.68 -12.04
CA VAL A 475 -6.20 -21.95 -13.45
C VAL A 475 -7.71 -21.84 -13.69
N ILE A 476 -8.08 -21.22 -14.81
CA ILE A 476 -9.40 -21.37 -15.45
C ILE A 476 -9.14 -21.69 -16.92
N THR A 477 -9.84 -22.70 -17.44
CA THR A 477 -9.89 -23.04 -18.86
C THR A 477 -11.31 -22.77 -19.37
N CYS A 478 -11.44 -21.91 -20.37
CA CYS A 478 -12.69 -21.61 -21.06
C CYS A 478 -12.64 -22.21 -22.47
N GLU A 479 -13.61 -23.03 -22.82
CA GLU A 479 -13.70 -23.65 -24.15
C GLU A 479 -14.49 -22.77 -25.12
N TYR A 480 -13.95 -22.53 -26.30
CA TYR A 480 -14.68 -21.98 -27.45
C TYR A 480 -14.76 -23.01 -28.57
N ASP A 481 -15.47 -22.68 -29.65
CA ASP A 481 -15.71 -23.60 -30.77
C ASP A 481 -14.41 -24.14 -31.38
N GLU A 482 -13.43 -23.25 -31.57
CA GLU A 482 -12.17 -23.54 -32.26
C GLU A 482 -10.95 -23.72 -31.35
N PHE A 483 -10.98 -23.23 -30.11
CA PHE A 483 -9.81 -23.19 -29.23
C PHE A 483 -10.17 -23.25 -27.74
N TYR A 484 -9.21 -23.64 -26.90
CA TYR A 484 -9.26 -23.45 -25.45
C TYR A 484 -8.51 -22.19 -25.06
N LEU A 485 -9.16 -21.30 -24.31
CA LEU A 485 -8.51 -20.20 -23.60
C LEU A 485 -8.12 -20.67 -22.20
N ILE A 486 -6.85 -20.53 -21.82
CA ILE A 486 -6.40 -20.82 -20.45
C ILE A 486 -5.85 -19.54 -19.83
N THR A 487 -6.36 -19.16 -18.66
CA THR A 487 -5.74 -18.16 -17.79
C THR A 487 -5.06 -18.84 -16.61
N SER A 488 -3.78 -18.54 -16.37
CA SER A 488 -3.01 -19.12 -15.27
C SER A 488 -2.24 -18.09 -14.46
N TYR A 489 -2.22 -18.26 -13.14
CA TYR A 489 -1.20 -17.69 -12.26
C TYR A 489 -0.24 -18.80 -11.83
N ILE A 490 0.93 -18.89 -12.45
CA ILE A 490 1.90 -19.97 -12.19
C ILE A 490 2.63 -19.72 -10.86
N PRO A 491 2.96 -20.74 -10.03
CA PRO A 491 3.65 -20.55 -8.76
C PRO A 491 4.98 -19.81 -8.89
N ASN A 492 5.19 -18.80 -8.04
CA ASN A 492 6.50 -18.19 -7.86
C ASN A 492 7.36 -19.06 -6.92
N SER A 493 8.57 -19.44 -7.34
CA SER A 493 9.51 -20.26 -6.55
C SER A 493 9.96 -19.63 -5.23
N GLY A 494 9.67 -18.34 -5.00
CA GLY A 494 9.80 -17.68 -3.71
C GLY A 494 11.21 -17.18 -3.38
N ARG A 495 11.32 -16.44 -2.27
CA ARG A 495 12.62 -15.98 -1.75
C ARG A 495 13.44 -17.19 -1.31
N LYS A 496 14.72 -17.24 -1.71
CA LYS A 496 15.60 -18.40 -1.53
C LYS A 496 15.10 -19.70 -2.21
N LEU A 497 14.22 -19.59 -3.21
CA LEU A 497 13.76 -20.72 -4.03
C LEU A 497 13.00 -21.82 -3.26
N VAL A 498 12.38 -21.46 -2.13
CA VAL A 498 11.67 -22.39 -1.21
C VAL A 498 10.43 -23.10 -1.78
N ARG A 499 9.96 -22.73 -2.97
CA ARG A 499 8.92 -23.45 -3.74
C ARG A 499 9.41 -23.96 -5.09
N LEU A 500 10.73 -23.96 -5.39
CA LEU A 500 11.22 -24.35 -6.71
C LEU A 500 10.88 -25.81 -7.04
N ASP A 501 11.03 -26.73 -6.09
CA ASP A 501 10.72 -28.15 -6.33
C ASP A 501 9.23 -28.35 -6.66
N TYR A 502 8.34 -27.70 -5.90
CA TYR A 502 6.90 -27.65 -6.18
C TYR A 502 6.59 -27.00 -7.53
N ARG A 503 7.31 -25.93 -7.91
CA ARG A 503 7.17 -25.27 -9.21
C ARG A 503 7.61 -26.18 -10.36
N MET A 504 8.63 -27.02 -10.18
CA MET A 504 9.07 -27.98 -11.20
C MET A 504 8.07 -29.14 -11.36
N GLN A 505 7.43 -29.61 -10.30
CA GLN A 505 6.34 -30.59 -10.41
C GLN A 505 5.07 -29.95 -11.02
N TRP A 506 4.72 -28.72 -10.60
CA TRP A 506 3.63 -27.93 -11.19
C TRP A 506 3.80 -27.78 -12.71
N ASP A 507 4.96 -27.31 -13.16
CA ASP A 507 5.24 -27.09 -14.58
C ASP A 507 5.02 -28.39 -15.38
N LYS A 508 5.61 -29.50 -14.92
CA LYS A 508 5.47 -30.82 -15.55
C LYS A 508 4.00 -31.23 -15.73
N ASP A 509 3.21 -31.14 -14.67
CA ASP A 509 1.83 -31.64 -14.68
C ASP A 509 0.88 -30.67 -15.41
N PHE A 510 1.10 -29.36 -15.27
CA PHE A 510 0.39 -28.33 -16.02
C PHE A 510 0.69 -28.40 -17.54
N PHE A 511 1.94 -28.67 -17.93
CA PHE A 511 2.30 -28.87 -19.34
C PHE A 511 1.69 -30.16 -19.92
N ALA A 512 1.50 -31.20 -19.12
CA ALA A 512 0.76 -32.39 -19.54
C ALA A 512 -0.74 -32.07 -19.74
N TYR A 513 -1.34 -31.29 -18.84
CA TYR A 513 -2.71 -30.79 -18.98
C TYR A 513 -2.89 -29.95 -20.26
N LEU A 514 -2.01 -28.97 -20.51
CA LEU A 514 -2.07 -28.12 -21.72
C LEU A 514 -1.93 -28.93 -23.01
N LYS A 515 -1.09 -29.97 -23.04
CA LYS A 515 -0.94 -30.87 -24.21
C LYS A 515 -2.19 -31.69 -24.47
N LYS A 516 -2.85 -32.19 -23.43
CA LYS A 516 -4.12 -32.93 -23.54
C LYS A 516 -5.28 -32.05 -24.03
N LEU A 517 -5.27 -30.75 -23.73
CA LEU A 517 -6.18 -29.79 -24.38
C LEU A 517 -5.82 -29.59 -25.85
N ASP A 518 -4.52 -29.39 -26.14
CA ASP A 518 -4.02 -29.15 -27.49
C ASP A 518 -4.28 -30.31 -28.47
N GLU A 519 -4.30 -31.56 -27.99
CA GLU A 519 -4.71 -32.75 -28.75
C GLU A 519 -6.16 -32.65 -29.30
N GLN A 520 -7.02 -31.84 -28.68
CA GLN A 520 -8.44 -31.70 -29.03
C GLN A 520 -8.73 -30.41 -29.82
N LYS A 521 -8.22 -29.26 -29.34
CA LYS A 521 -8.33 -27.95 -30.00
C LYS A 521 -7.08 -27.13 -29.70
N PRO A 522 -6.62 -26.24 -30.60
CA PRO A 522 -5.60 -25.25 -30.30
C PRO A 522 -5.80 -24.55 -28.95
N ILE A 523 -4.71 -24.21 -28.28
CA ILE A 523 -4.74 -23.48 -27.01
C ILE A 523 -4.28 -22.03 -27.21
N VAL A 524 -4.89 -21.16 -26.41
CA VAL A 524 -4.49 -19.78 -26.20
C VAL A 524 -4.27 -19.62 -24.69
N TRP A 525 -3.06 -19.93 -24.25
CA TRP A 525 -2.69 -19.86 -22.84
C TRP A 525 -2.12 -18.47 -22.52
N CYS A 526 -2.60 -17.84 -21.45
CA CYS A 526 -2.17 -16.52 -21.03
C CYS A 526 -2.09 -16.38 -19.50
N GLY A 527 -1.37 -15.35 -19.06
CA GLY A 527 -1.28 -14.97 -17.65
C GLY A 527 0.15 -14.66 -17.22
N ASP A 528 0.36 -14.65 -15.90
CA ASP A 528 1.67 -14.51 -15.27
C ASP A 528 2.28 -15.90 -15.06
N LEU A 529 3.31 -16.18 -15.87
CA LEU A 529 4.03 -17.44 -15.90
C LEU A 529 5.15 -17.52 -14.86
N ASN A 530 5.41 -16.43 -14.12
CA ASN A 530 6.50 -16.31 -13.15
C ASN A 530 7.83 -16.86 -13.69
N VAL A 531 8.17 -16.52 -14.94
CA VAL A 531 9.46 -16.82 -15.59
C VAL A 531 9.75 -15.77 -16.67
N ALA A 532 10.98 -15.27 -16.73
CA ALA A 532 11.51 -14.53 -17.86
C ALA A 532 12.40 -15.48 -18.68
N HIS A 533 11.97 -15.86 -19.89
CA HIS A 533 12.57 -16.97 -20.63
C HIS A 533 14.03 -16.70 -21.04
N LYS A 534 14.28 -15.63 -21.79
CA LYS A 534 15.61 -15.32 -22.37
C LYS A 534 16.34 -14.24 -21.57
N GLU A 535 17.67 -14.09 -21.73
CA GLU A 535 18.42 -13.00 -21.07
C GLU A 535 17.96 -11.58 -21.50
N ILE A 536 17.22 -11.47 -22.61
CA ILE A 536 16.59 -10.24 -23.11
C ILE A 536 15.28 -9.87 -22.38
N ASP A 537 14.68 -10.82 -21.66
CA ASP A 537 13.37 -10.67 -20.99
C ASP A 537 13.45 -10.04 -19.59
N LEU A 538 14.63 -9.63 -19.11
CA LEU A 538 14.80 -8.85 -17.89
C LEU A 538 16.01 -7.91 -17.96
N THR A 539 16.01 -6.81 -17.21
CA THR A 539 17.07 -5.77 -17.33
C THR A 539 18.45 -6.21 -16.83
N ASN A 540 18.55 -7.22 -15.96
CA ASN A 540 19.80 -7.61 -15.30
C ASN A 540 19.97 -9.14 -15.21
N PRO A 541 20.05 -9.88 -16.33
CA PRO A 541 20.10 -11.35 -16.34
C PRO A 541 21.23 -11.92 -15.46
N LYS A 542 22.43 -11.35 -15.55
CA LYS A 542 23.64 -11.84 -14.86
C LYS A 542 23.52 -11.91 -13.32
N THR A 543 22.79 -10.98 -12.70
CA THR A 543 22.61 -10.93 -11.24
C THR A 543 21.35 -11.65 -10.75
N ASN A 544 20.48 -12.12 -11.66
CA ASN A 544 19.20 -12.73 -11.33
C ASN A 544 19.15 -14.25 -11.53
N LYS A 545 20.21 -14.90 -12.02
CA LYS A 545 20.28 -16.36 -12.26
C LYS A 545 20.03 -17.30 -11.05
N LYS A 546 19.78 -16.74 -9.87
CA LYS A 546 19.45 -17.44 -8.61
C LYS A 546 18.20 -16.87 -7.90
N ASN A 547 17.42 -16.06 -8.62
CA ASN A 547 16.16 -15.50 -8.14
C ASN A 547 15.00 -16.20 -8.86
N ALA A 548 13.87 -16.37 -8.15
CA ALA A 548 12.65 -16.92 -8.72
C ALA A 548 12.22 -16.12 -9.97
N GLY A 549 11.79 -16.84 -11.01
CA GLY A 549 11.49 -16.31 -12.33
C GLY A 549 12.72 -16.14 -13.25
N PHE A 550 13.93 -16.48 -12.83
CA PHE A 550 15.12 -16.51 -13.70
C PHE A 550 16.16 -17.57 -13.30
N THR A 551 15.74 -18.64 -12.62
CA THR A 551 16.59 -19.82 -12.40
C THR A 551 16.91 -20.54 -13.72
N VAL A 552 17.84 -21.50 -13.73
CA VAL A 552 18.09 -22.30 -14.94
C VAL A 552 16.89 -23.23 -15.19
N GLU A 553 16.42 -23.81 -14.10
CA GLU A 553 15.34 -24.77 -13.94
C GLU A 553 14.01 -24.24 -14.50
N GLU A 554 13.53 -23.07 -14.05
CA GLU A 554 12.29 -22.44 -14.56
C GLU A 554 12.35 -22.15 -16.07
N ARG A 555 13.52 -21.73 -16.58
CA ARG A 555 13.68 -21.34 -18.00
C ARG A 555 13.85 -22.54 -18.91
N GLU A 556 14.55 -23.59 -18.46
CA GLU A 556 14.65 -24.85 -19.20
C GLU A 556 13.33 -25.62 -19.20
N SER A 557 12.60 -25.62 -18.09
CA SER A 557 11.24 -26.16 -17.98
C SER A 557 10.34 -25.54 -19.04
N PHE A 558 10.25 -24.20 -19.06
CA PHE A 558 9.44 -23.47 -20.02
C PHE A 558 9.95 -23.57 -21.48
N GLY A 559 11.25 -23.57 -21.71
CA GLY A 559 11.83 -23.78 -23.05
C GLY A 559 11.45 -25.13 -23.63
N LYS A 560 11.59 -26.22 -22.86
CA LYS A 560 11.20 -27.59 -23.26
C LYS A 560 9.70 -27.73 -23.52
N PHE A 561 8.87 -26.86 -22.96
CA PHE A 561 7.45 -26.79 -23.33
C PHE A 561 7.26 -26.15 -24.71
N LEU A 562 7.86 -24.98 -24.96
CA LEU A 562 7.77 -24.29 -26.25
C LEU A 562 8.33 -25.16 -27.41
N ASP A 563 9.50 -25.77 -27.21
CA ASP A 563 10.13 -26.70 -28.15
C ASP A 563 9.25 -27.92 -28.50
N SER A 564 8.18 -28.17 -27.74
CA SER A 564 7.22 -29.26 -27.96
C SER A 564 5.94 -28.85 -28.69
N GLY A 565 5.95 -27.71 -29.40
CA GLY A 565 4.87 -27.30 -30.34
C GLY A 565 4.12 -26.02 -29.97
N PHE A 566 4.62 -25.24 -29.02
CA PHE A 566 3.96 -24.05 -28.48
C PHE A 566 4.83 -22.80 -28.65
N VAL A 567 4.20 -21.66 -28.90
CA VAL A 567 4.90 -20.44 -29.31
C VAL A 567 4.60 -19.30 -28.36
N ASP A 568 5.67 -18.68 -27.85
CA ASP A 568 5.64 -17.34 -27.24
C ASP A 568 5.31 -16.32 -28.34
N LEU A 569 4.02 -15.98 -28.48
CA LEU A 569 3.49 -15.16 -29.57
C LEU A 569 4.25 -13.84 -29.70
N TYR A 570 4.60 -13.23 -28.56
CA TYR A 570 5.39 -12.00 -28.55
C TYR A 570 6.81 -12.21 -29.09
N ARG A 571 7.53 -13.27 -28.68
CA ARG A 571 8.89 -13.53 -29.19
C ARG A 571 8.95 -14.16 -30.57
N HIS A 572 7.84 -14.62 -31.13
CA HIS A 572 7.75 -15.01 -32.53
C HIS A 572 7.88 -13.78 -33.45
N HIS A 573 7.08 -12.74 -33.21
CA HIS A 573 7.10 -11.52 -34.04
C HIS A 573 8.19 -10.52 -33.61
N PHE A 574 8.60 -10.52 -32.33
CA PHE A 574 9.58 -9.57 -31.78
C PHE A 574 10.76 -10.29 -31.10
N PRO A 575 11.53 -11.14 -31.81
CA PRO A 575 12.54 -12.02 -31.20
C PRO A 575 13.66 -11.26 -30.48
N GLU A 576 14.10 -10.12 -31.04
CA GLU A 576 15.28 -9.35 -30.59
C GLU A 576 14.95 -7.97 -29.99
N GLU A 577 13.66 -7.65 -29.78
CA GLU A 577 13.25 -6.36 -29.19
C GLU A 577 13.66 -6.29 -27.70
N LYS A 578 14.23 -5.16 -27.27
CA LYS A 578 14.90 -4.99 -25.95
C LYS A 578 14.13 -4.03 -25.05
N ASN A 579 14.09 -4.35 -23.76
CA ASN A 579 13.39 -3.61 -22.70
C ASN A 579 11.85 -3.77 -22.69
N CYS A 580 11.39 -4.93 -23.15
CA CYS A 580 10.00 -5.25 -23.46
C CYS A 580 9.31 -5.95 -22.28
N TYR A 581 9.32 -5.29 -21.14
CA TYR A 581 8.89 -5.87 -19.87
C TYR A 581 7.38 -5.75 -19.66
N THR A 582 6.85 -6.59 -18.77
CA THR A 582 5.45 -6.59 -18.34
C THR A 582 5.31 -6.40 -16.83
N TYR A 583 6.33 -6.78 -16.05
CA TYR A 583 6.44 -6.62 -14.61
C TYR A 583 7.52 -5.61 -14.22
N TRP A 584 7.21 -4.73 -13.27
CA TRP A 584 8.17 -3.84 -12.63
C TRP A 584 7.89 -3.66 -11.13
N SER A 585 8.75 -4.25 -10.30
CA SER A 585 8.69 -4.08 -8.84
C SER A 585 8.55 -2.61 -8.41
N TYR A 586 7.65 -2.33 -7.47
CA TYR A 586 7.48 -1.00 -6.86
C TYR A 586 8.78 -0.44 -6.25
N PHE A 587 9.75 -1.29 -5.90
CA PHE A 587 11.01 -0.88 -5.29
C PHE A 587 11.81 0.07 -6.20
N ARG A 588 12.28 1.19 -5.63
CA ARG A 588 13.05 2.24 -6.32
C ARG A 588 12.38 2.84 -7.57
N ALA A 589 11.07 2.69 -7.72
CA ALA A 589 10.29 3.07 -8.91
C ALA A 589 10.88 2.46 -10.20
N ALA A 590 10.91 1.13 -10.26
CA ALA A 590 11.54 0.40 -11.37
C ALA A 590 10.84 0.66 -12.72
N ARG A 591 9.50 0.77 -12.73
CA ARG A 591 8.68 1.06 -13.94
C ARG A 591 9.07 2.38 -14.60
N SER A 592 9.29 3.45 -13.84
CA SER A 592 9.68 4.77 -14.39
C SER A 592 11.14 4.86 -14.85
N LYS A 593 11.86 3.73 -14.88
CA LYS A 593 13.23 3.58 -15.40
C LYS A 593 13.33 2.43 -16.40
N ASN A 594 12.18 1.83 -16.73
CA ASN A 594 12.04 0.57 -17.42
C ASN A 594 13.00 -0.55 -16.91
N ILE A 595 13.15 -0.67 -15.58
CA ILE A 595 13.91 -1.77 -14.95
C ILE A 595 12.90 -2.87 -14.61
N GLY A 596 12.72 -3.83 -15.51
CA GLY A 596 11.62 -4.78 -15.47
C GLY A 596 11.98 -6.20 -15.88
N TRP A 597 10.94 -7.03 -15.94
CA TRP A 597 10.93 -8.43 -16.34
C TRP A 597 9.71 -8.66 -17.24
N ARG A 598 9.79 -9.55 -18.22
CA ARG A 598 8.63 -10.07 -18.96
C ARG A 598 8.22 -11.39 -18.31
N LEU A 599 7.13 -11.34 -17.54
CA LEU A 599 6.56 -12.48 -16.83
C LEU A 599 5.17 -12.86 -17.35
N ASP A 600 4.54 -11.97 -18.12
CA ASP A 600 3.20 -12.13 -18.66
C ASP A 600 3.29 -12.46 -20.16
N TYR A 601 2.55 -13.49 -20.61
CA TYR A 601 2.67 -14.04 -21.96
C TYR A 601 1.30 -14.34 -22.59
N PHE A 602 1.29 -14.41 -23.93
CA PHE A 602 0.38 -15.27 -24.70
C PHE A 602 1.20 -16.39 -25.33
N ILE A 603 0.85 -17.63 -24.99
CA ILE A 603 1.45 -18.86 -25.51
C ILE A 603 0.39 -19.60 -26.33
N VAL A 604 0.70 -19.89 -27.58
CA VAL A 604 -0.27 -20.42 -28.55
C VAL A 604 0.23 -21.70 -29.20
N SER A 605 -0.67 -22.59 -29.63
CA SER A 605 -0.29 -23.75 -30.43
C SER A 605 0.32 -23.30 -31.75
N GLN A 606 1.45 -23.88 -32.16
CA GLN A 606 2.17 -23.47 -33.38
C GLN A 606 1.30 -23.50 -34.65
N ARG A 607 0.29 -24.40 -34.71
CA ARG A 607 -0.66 -24.52 -35.82
C ARG A 607 -1.81 -23.48 -35.84
N PHE A 608 -1.80 -22.52 -34.92
CA PHE A 608 -2.86 -21.52 -34.73
C PHE A 608 -2.32 -20.09 -34.62
N ILE A 609 -1.04 -19.88 -34.97
CA ILE A 609 -0.36 -18.59 -34.82
C ILE A 609 -0.82 -17.55 -35.85
N ASP A 610 -1.16 -17.99 -37.07
CA ASP A 610 -1.57 -17.11 -38.16
C ASP A 610 -2.95 -16.48 -37.95
N ASN A 611 -3.69 -16.91 -36.92
CA ASN A 611 -4.95 -16.30 -36.50
C ASN A 611 -4.76 -15.01 -35.68
N PHE A 612 -3.54 -14.63 -35.27
CA PHE A 612 -3.30 -13.46 -34.41
C PHE A 612 -2.83 -12.24 -35.21
N SER A 613 -3.52 -11.10 -35.06
CA SER A 613 -3.30 -9.89 -35.88
C SER A 613 -2.74 -8.68 -35.15
N THR A 614 -2.78 -8.65 -33.81
CA THR A 614 -2.17 -7.57 -33.02
C THR A 614 -1.48 -8.08 -31.77
N TYR A 615 -0.45 -7.39 -31.32
CA TYR A 615 0.09 -7.53 -29.97
C TYR A 615 0.39 -6.15 -29.36
N LYS A 616 -0.03 -5.94 -28.12
CA LYS A 616 0.22 -4.71 -27.36
C LYS A 616 0.64 -5.04 -25.94
N ARG A 617 1.72 -4.41 -25.46
CA ARG A 617 2.04 -4.31 -24.03
C ARG A 617 1.50 -2.96 -23.57
N ALA A 618 0.48 -2.91 -22.72
CA ALA A 618 -0.07 -1.64 -22.23
C ALA A 618 0.80 -1.06 -21.09
N ALA A 619 2.09 -0.86 -21.36
CA ALA A 619 3.15 -0.56 -20.38
C ALA A 619 2.94 0.77 -19.62
N ASP A 620 2.10 1.65 -20.16
CA ASP A 620 1.57 2.88 -19.58
C ASP A 620 0.39 2.67 -18.62
N VAL A 621 -0.44 1.64 -18.82
CA VAL A 621 -1.62 1.36 -17.99
C VAL A 621 -1.21 0.93 -16.58
N LEU A 622 -1.45 1.83 -15.63
CA LEU A 622 -1.19 1.63 -14.21
C LEU A 622 -2.34 0.88 -13.52
N GLY A 623 -2.05 0.31 -12.36
CA GLY A 623 -3.03 -0.41 -11.54
C GLY A 623 -2.31 -1.44 -10.68
N SER A 624 -1.60 -2.33 -11.36
CA SER A 624 -0.69 -3.34 -10.83
C SER A 624 0.78 -2.94 -11.04
N ASP A 625 1.71 -3.69 -10.45
CA ASP A 625 3.13 -3.73 -10.82
C ASP A 625 3.35 -4.47 -12.16
N HIS A 626 2.36 -5.23 -12.62
CA HIS A 626 2.24 -5.69 -14.00
C HIS A 626 1.47 -4.70 -14.88
N CYS A 627 1.69 -4.73 -16.20
CA CYS A 627 0.81 -4.12 -17.20
C CYS A 627 -0.12 -5.17 -17.84
N PRO A 628 -1.27 -4.75 -18.40
CA PRO A 628 -2.00 -5.60 -19.33
C PRO A 628 -1.15 -5.94 -20.56
N ILE A 629 -1.32 -7.16 -21.06
CA ILE A 629 -0.96 -7.56 -22.42
C ILE A 629 -2.25 -7.82 -23.21
N VAL A 630 -2.26 -7.47 -24.49
CA VAL A 630 -3.44 -7.55 -25.36
C VAL A 630 -3.06 -8.20 -26.68
N THR A 631 -3.93 -9.03 -27.21
CA THR A 631 -3.85 -9.54 -28.59
C THR A 631 -5.24 -9.62 -29.22
N SER A 632 -5.30 -9.55 -30.55
CA SER A 632 -6.54 -9.76 -31.32
C SER A 632 -6.44 -11.07 -32.09
N LEU A 633 -7.41 -11.95 -31.86
CA LEU A 633 -7.58 -13.23 -32.55
C LEU A 633 -8.65 -13.11 -33.65
N VAL A 634 -8.36 -13.62 -34.84
CA VAL A 634 -9.34 -13.94 -35.89
C VAL A 634 -9.90 -15.35 -35.63
N PRO A 635 -11.17 -15.51 -35.24
CA PRO A 635 -11.83 -16.80 -35.34
C PRO A 635 -11.95 -17.17 -36.82
N THR A 636 -11.68 -18.41 -37.20
CA THR A 636 -11.85 -18.85 -38.58
C THR A 636 -13.34 -18.90 -38.89
N ILE A 637 -13.86 -17.93 -39.65
CA ILE A 637 -15.29 -17.82 -39.94
C ILE A 637 -15.76 -19.14 -40.58
N PRO A 638 -16.71 -19.89 -39.97
CA PRO A 638 -17.17 -21.16 -40.50
C PRO A 638 -17.72 -21.00 -41.92
N GLU A 639 -17.36 -21.91 -42.83
CA GLU A 639 -17.55 -21.71 -44.27
C GLU A 639 -19.01 -21.39 -44.67
N ARG A 640 -19.26 -20.12 -45.01
CA ARG A 640 -20.52 -19.69 -45.68
C ARG A 640 -20.32 -18.74 -46.86
N ALA A 641 -19.19 -18.89 -47.57
CA ALA A 641 -18.88 -18.16 -48.79
C ALA A 641 -18.34 -19.01 -49.96
N LYS A 642 -18.36 -20.35 -49.89
CA LYS A 642 -18.19 -21.24 -51.06
C LYS A 642 -19.47 -21.29 -51.93
N SER A 643 -19.90 -20.12 -52.37
CA SER A 643 -20.92 -19.93 -53.40
C SER A 643 -20.47 -18.89 -54.43
N ALA A 644 -19.18 -18.92 -54.79
CA ALA A 644 -18.68 -18.25 -55.98
C ALA A 644 -19.19 -19.00 -57.22
N THR A 645 -19.87 -18.26 -58.11
CA THR A 645 -20.16 -18.61 -59.52
C THR A 645 -20.47 -20.06 -59.86
N LYS A 646 -21.77 -20.31 -60.03
CA LYS A 646 -22.25 -21.10 -61.17
C LYS A 646 -22.78 -20.13 -62.24
#